data_AF-A0A0R2KHJ4-F1
#
_entry.id   AF-A0A0R2KHJ4-F1
#
_cell.length_a   1.000
_cell.length_b   1.000
_cell.length_c   1.000
_cell.angle_alpha   90.00
_cell.angle_beta   90.00
_cell.angle_gamma   90.00
#
_symmetry.space_group_name_H-M   'P 1'
#
loop_
_entity.id
_entity.type
_entity.pdbx_description
1 polymer ?
#
loop_
_entity_poly.entity_id
_entity_poly.type
_entity_poly.pdbx_seq_one_letter_code
_entity_poly.pdbx_strand_id
1 'polypeptide(L)'
;MEDCILNEITANLNHNDELPRDYHLPKQMTATDELSELAFADGALDGIRIYHTDQPTDVLNHQELKLLDTLVAAIGENDVDLVSELYRKLMQNHSTLSLIDALEERFDTFTYEKNFNNIYQVGGTLIVTSDYHELVKLGMLLLERLSYPQDAKNVIRVLGLCNEFTLYAIYNMRHWEDGQQEIFNLAQKVHGWGRIHALNWLKHPTKPAVKDWILYHGLNNTIDPVYSSYNVFIKAECGERLAKKNLSDKEFAALSKVMTTLISGGPCLGINNIAEAYDVKTVLLDYLRHLQQHPLPKNALQIKEYLLILMDNSTLDLTTEINEAFKIAAQTPPVEQEVYNYCEVIPRDIKKTYHYIYQGDLLPSGTKVLVPFGYDNKLRIGTIKSSEFYTKDEAPYPVAKTKRIHKVLTEEEIAEEFPEPMESLSDYEKEKLLQLELYLNEKNYDALYKWVFKWLDKDELPLAISQKIVPVLETCFAATQDTATATLLGSLYYSGTYVEQDFQKAYKYYAIAADHSSIDAMRNLGYCYYYGRHTAVDYAQAGRYFTKGMLHQDIESFYKLGDMYAKGYFYVQDTDLAADFYKQAYNLLNQKLKNTDVDYLIDTKDDKLAYEKSILPDVLLRMGKCNLHGWGQEPNIDQAYQYFMKALPLFYSRRKSDPFVRGPIKDCQNLIKECELLLNQDLI
;
A
#
# COMPACT_ATOMS: atom_id res chain seq x y z
N MET A 1 -21.86 29.70 -22.27
CA MET A 1 -21.62 28.51 -23.13
C MET A 1 -20.13 28.20 -23.28
N GLU A 2 -19.20 29.02 -22.74
CA GLU A 2 -17.76 28.75 -22.82
C GLU A 2 -17.26 27.70 -21.79
N ASP A 3 -18.01 27.44 -20.71
CA ASP A 3 -17.52 26.64 -19.56
C ASP A 3 -18.14 25.21 -19.44
N CYS A 4 -18.47 24.53 -20.55
CA CYS A 4 -19.00 23.14 -20.47
C CYS A 4 -17.91 22.08 -20.70
N ILE A 5 -18.10 20.89 -20.10
CA ILE A 5 -17.11 19.79 -20.12
C ILE A 5 -16.76 19.34 -21.54
N LEU A 6 -17.74 19.33 -22.45
CA LEU A 6 -17.51 18.93 -23.84
C LEU A 6 -16.51 19.87 -24.54
N ASN A 7 -16.62 21.18 -24.30
CA ASN A 7 -15.70 22.16 -24.86
C ASN A 7 -14.30 22.02 -24.26
N GLU A 8 -14.21 21.78 -22.95
CA GLU A 8 -12.94 21.55 -22.26
C GLU A 8 -12.18 20.35 -22.84
N ILE A 9 -12.85 19.21 -23.02
CA ILE A 9 -12.24 18.02 -23.64
C ILE A 9 -11.82 18.33 -25.08
N THR A 10 -12.71 18.97 -25.85
CA THR A 10 -12.44 19.28 -27.26
C THR A 10 -11.24 20.21 -27.44
N ALA A 11 -11.07 21.19 -26.53
CA ALA A 11 -9.97 22.15 -26.58
C ALA A 11 -8.60 21.52 -26.28
N ASN A 12 -8.56 20.37 -25.59
CA ASN A 12 -7.34 19.68 -25.19
C ASN A 12 -6.95 18.53 -26.15
N LEU A 13 -7.69 18.31 -27.24
CA LEU A 13 -7.34 17.30 -28.24
C LEU A 13 -6.11 17.71 -29.06
N ASN A 14 -5.21 16.76 -29.26
CA ASN A 14 -4.08 16.92 -30.17
C ASN A 14 -4.49 16.68 -31.65
N HIS A 15 -3.54 16.82 -32.57
CA HIS A 15 -3.75 16.65 -34.01
C HIS A 15 -4.16 15.23 -34.47
N ASN A 16 -4.12 14.24 -33.58
CA ASN A 16 -4.55 12.85 -33.83
C ASN A 16 -5.90 12.51 -33.17
N ASP A 17 -6.62 13.52 -32.65
CA ASP A 17 -7.83 13.37 -31.86
C ASP A 17 -7.60 12.47 -30.63
N GLU A 18 -6.57 12.79 -29.86
CA GLU A 18 -6.21 12.12 -28.60
C GLU A 18 -5.97 13.16 -27.50
N LEU A 19 -6.32 12.79 -26.27
CA LEU A 19 -5.97 13.57 -25.09
C LEU A 19 -4.54 13.21 -24.61
N PRO A 20 -3.83 14.15 -23.95
CA PRO A 20 -2.60 13.83 -23.24
C PRO A 20 -2.77 12.63 -22.29
N ARG A 21 -1.72 11.83 -22.11
CA ARG A 21 -1.79 10.61 -21.29
C ARG A 21 -2.07 10.90 -19.81
N ASP A 22 -1.67 12.08 -19.35
CA ASP A 22 -1.84 12.65 -18.02
C ASP A 22 -3.03 13.64 -17.94
N TYR A 23 -3.91 13.65 -18.96
CA TYR A 23 -5.08 14.52 -18.96
C TYR A 23 -6.08 14.14 -17.85
N HIS A 24 -6.60 15.16 -17.18
CA HIS A 24 -7.64 15.08 -16.18
C HIS A 24 -8.62 16.24 -16.33
N LEU A 25 -9.89 16.00 -16.00
CA LEU A 25 -10.87 17.08 -15.96
C LEU A 25 -10.51 18.16 -14.93
N PRO A 26 -10.75 19.46 -15.23
CA PRO A 26 -10.58 20.53 -14.25
C PRO A 26 -11.42 20.28 -13.00
N LYS A 27 -10.80 20.46 -11.82
CA LYS A 27 -11.44 20.20 -10.53
C LYS A 27 -12.59 21.17 -10.28
N GLN A 28 -13.78 20.65 -10.01
CA GLN A 28 -14.93 21.47 -9.60
C GLN A 28 -14.78 21.84 -8.12
N MET A 29 -14.41 23.09 -7.85
CA MET A 29 -14.44 23.64 -6.49
C MET A 29 -15.90 23.94 -6.12
N THR A 30 -16.54 23.08 -5.32
CA THR A 30 -17.79 23.45 -4.66
C THR A 30 -17.48 24.32 -3.43
N ALA A 31 -18.24 25.40 -3.26
CA ALA A 31 -17.94 26.47 -2.29
C ALA A 31 -18.14 26.11 -0.80
N THR A 32 -18.34 24.83 -0.45
CA THR A 32 -18.70 24.43 0.92
C THR A 32 -17.93 23.26 1.51
N ASP A 33 -16.95 22.67 0.84
CA ASP A 33 -16.24 21.52 1.39
C ASP A 33 -14.71 21.73 1.44
N GLU A 34 -14.20 21.96 2.66
CA GLU A 34 -12.78 21.76 3.04
C GLU A 34 -12.33 20.27 2.86
N LEU A 35 -13.22 19.40 2.38
CA LEU A 35 -13.01 17.99 2.02
C LEU A 35 -12.82 17.75 0.50
N SER A 36 -12.88 18.79 -0.34
CA SER A 36 -12.77 18.67 -1.80
C SER A 36 -11.34 18.45 -2.34
N GLU A 37 -10.34 18.25 -1.47
CA GLU A 37 -8.93 18.13 -1.88
C GLU A 37 -8.48 16.72 -2.31
N LEU A 38 -9.30 15.68 -2.11
CA LEU A 38 -9.04 14.32 -2.61
C LEU A 38 -9.75 14.10 -3.95
N ALA A 39 -9.10 14.51 -5.04
CA ALA A 39 -9.58 14.21 -6.38
C ALA A 39 -9.20 12.76 -6.76
N PHE A 40 -10.20 11.91 -6.96
CA PHE A 40 -10.00 10.61 -7.61
C PHE A 40 -9.57 10.83 -9.06
N ALA A 41 -8.75 9.93 -9.61
CA ALA A 41 -8.46 9.94 -11.03
C ALA A 41 -9.76 9.73 -11.84
N ASP A 42 -9.86 10.35 -13.00
CA ASP A 42 -10.98 10.23 -13.93
C ASP A 42 -11.36 8.73 -14.14
N GLY A 43 -12.62 8.40 -13.89
CA GLY A 43 -13.18 7.04 -13.99
C GLY A 43 -12.87 6.13 -12.79
N ALA A 44 -12.12 6.58 -11.78
CA ALA A 44 -11.69 5.72 -10.68
C ALA A 44 -12.83 5.35 -9.72
N LEU A 45 -13.81 6.22 -9.49
CA LEU A 45 -14.96 5.88 -8.65
C LEU A 45 -15.77 4.72 -9.26
N ASP A 46 -16.02 4.78 -10.57
CA ASP A 46 -16.73 3.74 -11.30
C ASP A 46 -15.91 2.45 -11.36
N GLY A 47 -14.60 2.55 -11.62
CA GLY A 47 -13.67 1.42 -11.56
C GLY A 47 -13.62 0.74 -10.20
N ILE A 48 -13.47 1.51 -9.12
CA ILE A 48 -13.46 0.98 -7.74
C ILE A 48 -14.76 0.21 -7.47
N ARG A 49 -15.89 0.76 -7.90
CA ARG A 49 -17.19 0.15 -7.67
C ARG A 49 -17.36 -1.17 -8.42
N ILE A 50 -16.94 -1.23 -9.69
CA ILE A 50 -17.03 -2.45 -10.51
C ILE A 50 -16.15 -3.58 -9.96
N TYR A 51 -14.94 -3.26 -9.49
CA TYR A 51 -13.93 -4.27 -9.16
C TYR A 51 -13.73 -4.53 -7.67
N HIS A 52 -14.26 -3.69 -6.77
CA HIS A 52 -13.99 -3.76 -5.32
C HIS A 52 -15.22 -3.69 -4.42
N THR A 53 -16.42 -3.56 -4.99
CA THR A 53 -17.66 -3.59 -4.20
C THR A 53 -18.50 -4.78 -4.62
N ASP A 54 -19.04 -5.51 -3.64
CA ASP A 54 -19.81 -6.73 -3.88
C ASP A 54 -21.19 -6.48 -4.53
N GLN A 55 -21.59 -5.21 -4.70
CA GLN A 55 -22.81 -4.79 -5.39
C GLN A 55 -22.58 -3.46 -6.12
N PRO A 56 -22.77 -3.38 -7.46
CA PRO A 56 -22.67 -2.12 -8.19
C PRO A 56 -23.82 -1.17 -7.85
N THR A 57 -24.95 -1.66 -7.34
CA THR A 57 -26.17 -0.89 -7.06
C THR A 57 -26.34 -0.53 -5.59
N ASP A 58 -26.83 0.68 -5.33
CA ASP A 58 -27.20 1.12 -3.98
C ASP A 58 -28.62 0.69 -3.62
N VAL A 59 -28.85 0.38 -2.34
CA VAL A 59 -30.21 0.23 -1.80
C VAL A 59 -30.79 1.62 -1.55
N LEU A 60 -31.69 2.05 -2.43
CA LEU A 60 -32.35 3.35 -2.33
C LEU A 60 -33.43 3.37 -1.26
N ASN A 61 -33.46 4.45 -0.48
CA ASN A 61 -34.53 4.68 0.48
C ASN A 61 -35.80 5.21 -0.21
N HIS A 62 -36.92 5.26 0.53
CA HIS A 62 -38.20 5.67 -0.04
C HIS A 62 -38.21 7.11 -0.59
N GLN A 63 -37.42 8.01 0.00
CA GLN A 63 -37.33 9.40 -0.46
C GLN A 63 -36.53 9.50 -1.77
N GLU A 64 -35.43 8.75 -1.89
CA GLU A 64 -34.62 8.66 -3.12
C GLU A 64 -35.40 8.03 -4.28
N LEU A 65 -36.17 6.98 -4.02
CA LEU A 65 -37.05 6.38 -5.04
C LEU A 65 -38.07 7.40 -5.56
N LYS A 66 -38.64 8.23 -4.68
CA LYS A 66 -39.58 9.30 -5.07
C LYS A 66 -38.88 10.41 -5.87
N LEU A 67 -37.64 10.75 -5.51
CA LEU A 67 -36.83 11.69 -6.27
C LEU A 67 -36.56 11.17 -7.67
N LEU A 68 -36.24 9.87 -7.83
CA LEU A 68 -36.08 9.24 -9.14
C LEU A 68 -37.37 9.24 -9.96
N ASP A 69 -38.52 8.94 -9.35
CA ASP A 69 -39.80 9.00 -10.07
C ASP A 69 -40.09 10.42 -10.59
N THR A 70 -39.77 11.44 -9.78
CA THR A 70 -39.92 12.85 -10.14
C THR A 70 -38.93 13.26 -11.24
N LEU A 71 -37.68 12.77 -11.16
CA LEU A 71 -36.65 12.98 -12.17
C LEU A 71 -37.11 12.46 -13.53
N VAL A 72 -37.65 11.24 -13.58
CA VAL A 72 -38.13 10.60 -14.81
C VAL A 72 -39.35 11.34 -15.38
N ALA A 73 -40.26 11.83 -14.53
CA ALA A 73 -41.35 12.69 -14.97
C ALA A 73 -40.85 14.01 -15.59
N ALA A 74 -39.87 14.67 -14.96
CA ALA A 74 -39.27 15.90 -15.47
C ALA A 74 -38.57 15.68 -16.83
N ILE A 75 -37.92 14.54 -17.03
CA ILE A 75 -37.38 14.13 -18.34
C ILE A 75 -38.51 14.05 -19.39
N GLY A 76 -39.66 13.49 -19.01
CA GLY A 76 -40.85 13.39 -19.88
C GLY A 76 -41.49 14.72 -20.22
N GLU A 77 -41.33 15.73 -19.39
CA GLU A 77 -41.81 17.09 -19.62
C GLU A 77 -40.76 17.99 -20.29
N ASN A 78 -39.55 17.47 -20.54
CA ASN A 78 -38.39 18.21 -21.06
C ASN A 78 -37.96 19.37 -20.14
N ASP A 79 -38.11 19.20 -18.82
CA ASP A 79 -37.70 20.19 -17.81
C ASP A 79 -36.25 19.95 -17.37
N VAL A 80 -35.30 20.48 -18.16
CA VAL A 80 -33.85 20.27 -17.96
C VAL A 80 -33.35 20.88 -16.64
N ASP A 81 -33.93 21.98 -16.19
CA ASP A 81 -33.54 22.66 -14.96
C ASP A 81 -33.92 21.80 -13.75
N LEU A 82 -35.15 21.30 -13.72
CA LEU A 82 -35.61 20.39 -12.66
C LEU A 82 -34.86 19.06 -12.67
N VAL A 83 -34.55 18.52 -13.86
CA VAL A 83 -33.69 17.33 -14.00
C VAL A 83 -32.33 17.58 -13.35
N SER A 84 -31.71 18.72 -13.66
CA SER A 84 -30.39 19.07 -13.12
C SER A 84 -30.40 19.23 -11.61
N GLU A 85 -31.43 19.86 -11.04
CA GLU A 85 -31.59 20.02 -9.60
C GLU A 85 -31.77 18.67 -8.88
N LEU A 86 -32.69 17.85 -9.37
CA LEU A 86 -33.02 16.55 -8.74
C LEU A 86 -31.83 15.59 -8.82
N TYR A 87 -31.13 15.57 -9.96
CA TYR A 87 -29.99 14.67 -10.13
C TYR A 87 -28.81 15.05 -9.23
N ARG A 88 -28.51 16.34 -9.09
CA ARG A 88 -27.48 16.81 -8.15
C ARG A 88 -27.76 16.41 -6.70
N LYS A 89 -29.04 16.38 -6.29
CA LYS A 89 -29.44 15.89 -4.95
C LYS A 89 -29.16 14.40 -4.79
N LEU A 90 -29.48 13.60 -5.80
CA LEU A 90 -29.20 12.15 -5.79
C LEU A 90 -27.68 11.88 -5.72
N MET A 91 -26.88 12.65 -6.46
CA MET A 91 -25.42 12.48 -6.51
C MET A 91 -24.67 12.91 -5.24
N GLN A 92 -25.35 13.49 -4.24
CA GLN A 92 -24.73 13.75 -2.93
C GLN A 92 -24.38 12.45 -2.19
N ASN A 93 -25.15 11.37 -2.44
CA ASN A 93 -25.00 10.09 -1.75
C ASN A 93 -24.74 8.91 -2.69
N HIS A 94 -24.80 9.13 -4.01
CA HIS A 94 -24.73 8.08 -5.04
C HIS A 94 -23.82 8.48 -6.20
N SER A 95 -23.47 7.52 -7.05
CA SER A 95 -22.84 7.78 -8.35
C SER A 95 -23.81 7.40 -9.48
N THR A 96 -23.60 7.94 -10.69
CA THR A 96 -24.44 7.57 -11.85
C THR A 96 -24.48 6.05 -12.03
N LEU A 97 -23.32 5.38 -11.93
CA LEU A 97 -23.21 3.93 -12.09
C LEU A 97 -24.13 3.14 -11.13
N SER A 98 -24.33 3.64 -9.91
CA SER A 98 -25.12 2.93 -8.89
C SER A 98 -26.62 3.04 -9.06
N LEU A 99 -27.06 4.01 -9.86
CA LEU A 99 -28.47 4.27 -10.12
C LEU A 99 -28.94 3.70 -11.47
N ILE A 100 -28.05 3.14 -12.30
CA ILE A 100 -28.39 2.67 -13.66
C ILE A 100 -29.59 1.73 -13.63
N ASP A 101 -29.54 0.65 -12.85
CA ASP A 101 -30.64 -0.33 -12.80
C ASP A 101 -31.97 0.30 -12.36
N ALA A 102 -31.92 1.18 -11.36
CA ALA A 102 -33.11 1.87 -10.84
C ALA A 102 -33.69 2.89 -11.83
N LEU A 103 -32.84 3.51 -12.65
CA LEU A 103 -33.22 4.39 -13.75
C LEU A 103 -33.79 3.58 -14.93
N GLU A 104 -33.16 2.47 -15.30
CA GLU A 104 -33.61 1.59 -16.38
C GLU A 104 -34.99 0.99 -16.10
N GLU A 105 -35.23 0.48 -14.89
CA GLU A 105 -36.55 -0.03 -14.46
C GLU A 105 -37.65 1.04 -14.61
N ARG A 106 -37.31 2.29 -14.26
CA ARG A 106 -38.23 3.42 -14.41
C ARG A 106 -38.40 3.82 -15.85
N PHE A 107 -37.35 3.78 -16.66
CA PHE A 107 -37.45 4.08 -18.09
C PHE A 107 -38.29 3.06 -18.85
N ASP A 108 -38.28 1.79 -18.43
CA ASP A 108 -39.10 0.74 -19.03
C ASP A 108 -40.60 0.84 -18.64
N THR A 109 -40.89 1.34 -17.44
CA THR A 109 -42.27 1.60 -16.97
C THR A 109 -42.82 2.96 -17.42
N PHE A 110 -41.92 3.91 -17.60
CA PHE A 110 -42.12 5.16 -18.32
C PHE A 110 -42.41 4.83 -19.78
N THR A 111 -43.29 5.58 -20.44
CA THR A 111 -43.61 5.35 -21.85
C THR A 111 -42.46 5.85 -22.73
N TYR A 112 -41.31 5.17 -22.68
CA TYR A 112 -40.03 5.57 -23.28
C TYR A 112 -40.19 5.93 -24.76
N GLU A 113 -40.89 5.08 -25.53
CA GLU A 113 -41.15 5.30 -26.95
C GLU A 113 -41.95 6.58 -27.23
N LYS A 114 -42.85 6.98 -26.33
CA LYS A 114 -43.66 8.21 -26.48
C LYS A 114 -42.88 9.47 -26.14
N ASN A 115 -41.80 9.34 -25.39
CA ASN A 115 -40.98 10.45 -24.88
C ASN A 115 -39.61 10.54 -25.55
N PHE A 116 -39.38 9.78 -26.65
CA PHE A 116 -38.10 9.75 -27.37
C PHE A 116 -37.52 11.15 -27.63
N ASN A 117 -38.35 12.07 -28.12
CA ASN A 117 -37.92 13.44 -28.43
C ASN A 117 -37.45 14.18 -27.17
N ASN A 118 -38.14 14.01 -26.05
CA ASN A 118 -37.80 14.70 -24.80
C ASN A 118 -36.55 14.07 -24.18
N ILE A 119 -36.42 12.74 -24.19
CA ILE A 119 -35.21 12.04 -23.74
C ILE A 119 -33.99 12.49 -24.55
N TYR A 120 -34.13 12.55 -25.88
CA TYR A 120 -33.07 13.02 -26.78
C TYR A 120 -32.69 14.49 -26.50
N GLN A 121 -33.69 15.36 -26.33
CA GLN A 121 -33.47 16.79 -26.05
C GLN A 121 -32.82 17.01 -24.68
N VAL A 122 -33.34 16.38 -23.62
CA VAL A 122 -32.76 16.47 -22.28
C VAL A 122 -31.34 15.92 -22.28
N GLY A 123 -31.14 14.69 -22.78
CA GLY A 123 -29.82 14.05 -22.79
C GLY A 123 -28.79 14.86 -23.59
N GLY A 124 -29.17 15.33 -24.78
CA GLY A 124 -28.32 16.19 -25.59
C GLY A 124 -28.00 17.52 -24.91
N THR A 125 -28.98 18.16 -24.27
CA THR A 125 -28.79 19.43 -23.55
C THR A 125 -27.81 19.24 -22.39
N LEU A 126 -28.02 18.23 -21.55
CA LEU A 126 -27.12 17.93 -20.42
C LEU A 126 -25.67 17.74 -20.88
N ILE A 127 -25.45 17.03 -21.99
CA ILE A 127 -24.11 16.83 -22.55
C ILE A 127 -23.45 18.14 -23.01
N VAL A 128 -24.18 18.99 -23.73
CA VAL A 128 -23.58 20.17 -24.38
C VAL A 128 -23.53 21.41 -23.49
N THR A 129 -24.29 21.45 -22.39
CA THR A 129 -24.35 22.63 -21.52
C THR A 129 -23.80 22.43 -20.11
N SER A 130 -23.62 21.18 -19.65
CA SER A 130 -23.22 20.93 -18.25
C SER A 130 -21.73 21.16 -18.00
N ASP A 131 -21.45 21.77 -16.86
CA ASP A 131 -20.12 21.85 -16.23
C ASP A 131 -19.91 20.70 -15.22
N TYR A 132 -20.95 19.92 -14.90
CA TYR A 132 -20.94 18.86 -13.89
C TYR A 132 -20.91 17.47 -14.55
N HIS A 133 -19.90 16.66 -14.19
CA HIS A 133 -19.61 15.40 -14.87
C HIS A 133 -20.72 14.35 -14.70
N GLU A 134 -21.36 14.25 -13.53
CA GLU A 134 -22.47 13.29 -13.35
C GLU A 134 -23.69 13.63 -14.22
N LEU A 135 -23.98 14.90 -14.49
CA LEU A 135 -25.04 15.28 -15.44
C LEU A 135 -24.68 14.91 -16.89
N VAL A 136 -23.41 14.98 -17.26
CA VAL A 136 -22.94 14.51 -18.58
C VAL A 136 -23.12 12.99 -18.68
N LYS A 137 -22.78 12.22 -17.64
CA LYS A 137 -22.99 10.77 -17.58
C LYS A 137 -24.47 10.40 -17.70
N LEU A 138 -25.37 11.10 -16.99
CA LEU A 138 -26.81 10.95 -17.15
C LEU A 138 -27.24 11.20 -18.60
N GLY A 139 -26.76 12.29 -19.20
CA GLY A 139 -27.06 12.62 -20.59
C GLY A 139 -26.66 11.49 -21.54
N MET A 140 -25.45 10.93 -21.37
CA MET A 140 -24.99 9.79 -22.17
C MET A 140 -25.83 8.52 -21.95
N LEU A 141 -26.26 8.25 -20.71
CA LEU A 141 -27.14 7.13 -20.39
C LEU A 141 -28.52 7.27 -21.06
N LEU A 142 -29.10 8.47 -21.05
CA LEU A 142 -30.38 8.74 -21.70
C LEU A 142 -30.33 8.46 -23.21
N LEU A 143 -29.18 8.70 -23.84
CA LEU A 143 -29.00 8.47 -25.26
C LEU A 143 -28.71 7.00 -25.61
N GLU A 144 -28.32 6.15 -24.66
CA GLU A 144 -27.81 4.79 -24.91
C GLU A 144 -28.68 3.93 -25.84
N ARG A 145 -30.01 4.00 -25.68
CA ARG A 145 -30.98 3.16 -26.40
C ARG A 145 -31.62 3.87 -27.59
N LEU A 146 -31.18 5.10 -27.90
CA LEU A 146 -31.74 5.91 -28.98
C LEU A 146 -30.96 5.72 -30.29
N SER A 147 -31.66 5.83 -31.41
CA SER A 147 -31.02 6.03 -32.71
C SER A 147 -30.82 7.53 -32.95
N TYR A 148 -29.58 7.97 -33.15
CA TYR A 148 -29.26 9.38 -33.34
C TYR A 148 -28.26 9.64 -34.48
N PRO A 149 -28.22 10.88 -35.03
CA PRO A 149 -27.37 11.23 -36.16
C PRO A 149 -25.87 11.07 -35.89
N GLN A 150 -25.07 11.04 -36.96
CA GLN A 150 -23.62 10.88 -36.87
C GLN A 150 -22.94 11.97 -36.02
N ASP A 151 -23.44 13.20 -36.05
CA ASP A 151 -22.87 14.30 -35.26
C ASP A 151 -22.97 14.03 -33.76
N ALA A 152 -24.09 13.45 -33.29
CA ALA A 152 -24.25 13.05 -31.90
C ALA A 152 -23.32 11.87 -31.54
N LYS A 153 -23.09 10.91 -32.46
CA LYS A 153 -22.06 9.87 -32.25
C LYS A 153 -20.66 10.45 -32.11
N ASN A 154 -20.32 11.50 -32.86
CA ASN A 154 -19.02 12.17 -32.74
C ASN A 154 -18.84 12.80 -31.36
N VAL A 155 -19.89 13.39 -30.78
CA VAL A 155 -19.85 13.89 -29.39
C VAL A 155 -19.56 12.77 -28.40
N ILE A 156 -20.22 11.62 -28.52
CA ILE A 156 -19.95 10.45 -27.67
C ILE A 156 -18.52 9.95 -27.83
N ARG A 157 -17.96 9.94 -29.06
CA ARG A 157 -16.56 9.57 -29.31
C ARG A 157 -15.60 10.51 -28.59
N VAL A 158 -15.83 11.83 -28.68
CA VAL A 158 -14.98 12.84 -28.04
C VAL A 158 -15.02 12.70 -26.52
N LEU A 159 -16.21 12.62 -25.92
CA LEU A 159 -16.35 12.40 -24.47
C LEU A 159 -15.65 11.12 -24.02
N GLY A 160 -15.82 10.03 -24.79
CA GLY A 160 -15.24 8.73 -24.48
C GLY A 160 -13.71 8.72 -24.36
N LEU A 161 -13.01 9.70 -24.94
CA LEU A 161 -11.56 9.83 -24.82
C LEU A 161 -11.11 10.17 -23.39
N CYS A 162 -11.98 10.82 -22.60
CA CYS A 162 -11.75 11.07 -21.18
C CYS A 162 -12.19 9.84 -20.35
N ASN A 163 -11.31 9.37 -19.45
CA ASN A 163 -11.56 8.17 -18.65
C ASN A 163 -12.85 8.25 -17.81
N GLU A 164 -13.27 9.45 -17.40
CA GLU A 164 -14.51 9.71 -16.66
C GLU A 164 -15.76 9.29 -17.43
N PHE A 165 -15.74 9.39 -18.76
CA PHE A 165 -16.89 9.13 -19.63
C PHE A 165 -16.74 7.88 -20.50
N THR A 166 -15.55 7.27 -20.54
CA THR A 166 -15.28 6.11 -21.42
C THR A 166 -16.28 4.97 -21.21
N LEU A 167 -16.64 4.63 -19.97
CA LEU A 167 -17.60 3.56 -19.69
C LEU A 167 -18.98 3.85 -20.31
N TYR A 168 -19.47 5.07 -20.17
CA TYR A 168 -20.76 5.52 -20.71
C TYR A 168 -20.74 5.63 -22.24
N ALA A 169 -19.60 5.98 -22.83
CA ALA A 169 -19.40 5.93 -24.27
C ALA A 169 -19.49 4.49 -24.78
N ILE A 170 -18.90 3.53 -24.06
CA ILE A 170 -18.97 2.10 -24.39
C ILE A 170 -20.42 1.58 -24.32
N TYR A 171 -21.20 1.99 -23.31
CA TYR A 171 -22.63 1.65 -23.22
C TYR A 171 -23.42 2.11 -24.44
N ASN A 172 -23.15 3.31 -24.95
CA ASN A 172 -23.71 3.77 -26.21
C ASN A 172 -23.22 2.96 -27.42
N MET A 173 -21.90 2.78 -27.55
CA MET A 173 -21.27 2.10 -28.69
C MET A 173 -21.73 0.66 -28.83
N ARG A 174 -22.09 -0.04 -27.74
CA ARG A 174 -22.54 -1.44 -27.80
C ARG A 174 -23.82 -1.63 -28.63
N HIS A 175 -24.60 -0.58 -28.84
CA HIS A 175 -25.83 -0.57 -29.63
C HIS A 175 -25.62 -0.09 -31.07
N TRP A 176 -24.40 0.36 -31.43
CA TRP A 176 -24.08 0.77 -32.79
C TRP A 176 -23.74 -0.44 -33.68
N GLU A 177 -24.03 -0.34 -34.97
CA GLU A 177 -23.75 -1.39 -35.96
C GLU A 177 -22.25 -1.77 -36.02
N ASP A 178 -21.37 -0.77 -35.92
CA ASP A 178 -19.91 -0.88 -35.90
C ASP A 178 -19.32 -0.83 -34.48
N GLY A 179 -20.15 -1.02 -33.45
CA GLY A 179 -19.80 -0.78 -32.04
C GLY A 179 -18.52 -1.45 -31.55
N GLN A 180 -18.23 -2.68 -31.98
CA GLN A 180 -17.00 -3.38 -31.58
C GLN A 180 -15.74 -2.78 -32.20
N GLN A 181 -15.83 -2.26 -33.42
CA GLN A 181 -14.71 -1.54 -34.05
C GLN A 181 -14.50 -0.19 -33.36
N GLU A 182 -15.57 0.48 -32.97
CA GLU A 182 -15.53 1.75 -32.23
C GLU A 182 -14.93 1.57 -30.83
N ILE A 183 -15.34 0.56 -30.07
CA ILE A 183 -14.74 0.24 -28.76
C ILE A 183 -13.26 -0.11 -28.93
N PHE A 184 -12.87 -0.82 -29.99
CA PHE A 184 -11.46 -1.11 -30.25
C PHE A 184 -10.67 0.17 -30.56
N ASN A 185 -11.18 1.03 -31.45
CA ASN A 185 -10.55 2.32 -31.76
C ASN A 185 -10.41 3.17 -30.50
N LEU A 186 -11.44 3.17 -29.63
CA LEU A 186 -11.41 3.86 -28.36
C LEU A 186 -10.32 3.29 -27.44
N ALA A 187 -10.26 1.96 -27.28
CA ALA A 187 -9.24 1.28 -26.49
C ALA A 187 -7.81 1.65 -26.91
N GLN A 188 -7.59 1.98 -28.18
CA GLN A 188 -6.28 2.41 -28.68
C GLN A 188 -5.88 3.79 -28.14
N LYS A 189 -6.86 4.67 -27.93
CA LYS A 189 -6.68 6.09 -27.60
C LYS A 189 -6.78 6.42 -26.11
N VAL A 190 -7.44 5.60 -25.30
CA VAL A 190 -7.61 5.83 -23.86
C VAL A 190 -6.53 5.14 -23.03
N HIS A 191 -6.16 5.74 -21.90
CA HIS A 191 -5.14 5.23 -20.99
C HIS A 191 -5.67 5.27 -19.55
N GLY A 192 -5.70 4.12 -18.88
CA GLY A 192 -6.23 4.01 -17.50
C GLY A 192 -7.54 3.23 -17.43
N TRP A 193 -8.51 3.71 -16.63
CA TRP A 193 -9.81 3.06 -16.46
C TRP A 193 -10.56 2.88 -17.78
N GLY A 194 -10.49 3.86 -18.67
CA GLY A 194 -11.09 3.76 -19.99
C GLY A 194 -10.58 2.58 -20.81
N ARG A 195 -9.27 2.28 -20.75
CA ARG A 195 -8.69 1.13 -21.47
C ARG A 195 -9.15 -0.18 -20.85
N ILE A 196 -9.19 -0.25 -19.53
CA ILE A 196 -9.69 -1.41 -18.78
C ILE A 196 -11.14 -1.70 -19.17
N HIS A 197 -12.01 -0.69 -19.15
CA HIS A 197 -13.41 -0.83 -19.53
C HIS A 197 -13.57 -1.23 -21.00
N ALA A 198 -12.84 -0.60 -21.92
CA ALA A 198 -12.90 -0.91 -23.34
C ALA A 198 -12.46 -2.36 -23.61
N LEU A 199 -11.33 -2.78 -23.02
CA LEU A 199 -10.88 -4.16 -23.12
C LEU A 199 -11.86 -5.14 -22.51
N ASN A 200 -12.54 -4.79 -21.40
CA ASN A 200 -13.57 -5.63 -20.79
C ASN A 200 -14.75 -5.88 -21.75
N TRP A 201 -15.21 -4.83 -22.43
CA TRP A 201 -16.39 -4.87 -23.31
C TRP A 201 -16.13 -5.32 -24.76
N LEU A 202 -14.87 -5.42 -25.19
CA LEU A 202 -14.53 -6.07 -26.46
C LEU A 202 -14.96 -7.54 -26.44
N LYS A 203 -15.64 -8.00 -27.49
CA LYS A 203 -15.89 -9.42 -27.72
C LYS A 203 -14.61 -10.10 -28.20
N HIS A 204 -14.58 -11.44 -28.18
CA HIS A 204 -13.43 -12.23 -28.66
C HIS A 204 -13.04 -11.81 -30.09
N PRO A 205 -11.83 -11.24 -30.30
CA PRO A 205 -11.43 -10.75 -31.61
C PRO A 205 -11.18 -11.91 -32.57
N THR A 206 -11.62 -11.78 -33.83
CA THR A 206 -11.31 -12.75 -34.88
C THR A 206 -10.10 -12.35 -35.73
N LYS A 207 -9.79 -11.05 -35.80
CA LYS A 207 -8.69 -10.50 -36.61
C LYS A 207 -7.33 -10.66 -35.89
N PRO A 208 -6.31 -11.29 -36.51
CA PRO A 208 -4.99 -11.46 -35.89
C PRO A 208 -4.34 -10.15 -35.43
N ALA A 209 -4.46 -9.09 -36.24
CA ALA A 209 -3.90 -7.77 -35.89
C ALA A 209 -4.48 -7.18 -34.60
N VAL A 210 -5.76 -7.46 -34.29
CA VAL A 210 -6.39 -7.02 -33.04
C VAL A 210 -5.85 -7.83 -31.86
N LYS A 211 -5.71 -9.15 -32.02
CA LYS A 211 -5.12 -10.03 -31.00
C LYS A 211 -3.68 -9.64 -30.67
N ASP A 212 -2.87 -9.36 -31.70
CA ASP A 212 -1.50 -8.89 -31.54
C ASP A 212 -1.47 -7.54 -30.83
N TRP A 213 -2.33 -6.60 -31.22
CA TRP A 213 -2.42 -5.31 -30.56
C TRP A 213 -2.77 -5.45 -29.07
N ILE A 214 -3.74 -6.31 -28.73
CA ILE A 214 -4.12 -6.59 -27.33
C ILE A 214 -2.95 -7.19 -26.56
N LEU A 215 -2.19 -8.13 -27.12
CA LEU A 215 -1.01 -8.71 -26.47
C LEU A 215 0.05 -7.64 -26.15
N TYR A 216 0.37 -6.78 -27.12
CA TYR A 216 1.48 -5.83 -26.99
C TYR A 216 1.10 -4.52 -26.27
N HIS A 217 -0.17 -4.12 -26.29
CA HIS A 217 -0.62 -2.82 -25.81
C HIS A 217 -1.79 -2.87 -24.83
N GLY A 218 -2.43 -4.03 -24.63
CA GLY A 218 -3.58 -4.16 -23.74
C GLY A 218 -3.25 -3.86 -22.27
N LEU A 219 -2.06 -4.28 -21.83
CA LEU A 219 -1.53 -3.97 -20.49
C LEU A 219 -0.91 -2.56 -20.36
N ASN A 220 -0.90 -1.76 -21.43
CA ASN A 220 -0.32 -0.41 -21.38
C ASN A 220 -1.37 0.59 -20.88
N ASN A 221 -1.59 0.60 -19.57
CA ASN A 221 -2.52 1.46 -18.86
C ASN A 221 -1.79 2.33 -17.81
N THR A 222 -2.47 3.36 -17.30
CA THR A 222 -2.04 4.20 -16.17
C THR A 222 -2.59 3.71 -14.83
N ILE A 223 -3.32 2.58 -14.85
CA ILE A 223 -3.91 1.85 -13.72
C ILE A 223 -3.29 0.44 -13.74
N ASP A 224 -3.44 -0.42 -12.72
CA ASP A 224 -2.69 -1.69 -12.68
C ASP A 224 -2.99 -2.56 -13.89
N PRO A 225 -1.97 -3.11 -14.58
CA PRO A 225 -2.17 -4.13 -15.59
C PRO A 225 -3.06 -5.30 -15.16
N VAL A 226 -3.10 -5.67 -13.88
CA VAL A 226 -3.93 -6.76 -13.33
C VAL A 226 -5.41 -6.63 -13.74
N TYR A 227 -5.99 -5.43 -13.74
CA TYR A 227 -7.39 -5.20 -14.13
C TYR A 227 -7.69 -5.56 -15.60
N SER A 228 -6.68 -5.54 -16.46
CA SER A 228 -6.80 -5.89 -17.87
C SER A 228 -6.24 -7.28 -18.21
N SER A 229 -5.52 -7.91 -17.28
CA SER A 229 -4.69 -9.09 -17.54
C SER A 229 -5.49 -10.32 -17.97
N TYR A 230 -6.60 -10.60 -17.30
CA TYR A 230 -7.51 -11.66 -17.70
C TYR A 230 -8.05 -11.44 -19.11
N ASN A 231 -8.57 -10.24 -19.39
CA ASN A 231 -9.12 -9.90 -20.69
C ASN A 231 -8.05 -9.94 -21.79
N VAL A 232 -6.84 -9.47 -21.53
CA VAL A 232 -5.71 -9.57 -22.46
C VAL A 232 -5.35 -11.02 -22.73
N PHE A 233 -5.24 -11.85 -21.70
CA PHE A 233 -4.88 -13.25 -21.83
C PHE A 233 -5.86 -14.02 -22.71
N ILE A 234 -7.15 -13.86 -22.43
CA ILE A 234 -8.23 -14.52 -23.15
C ILE A 234 -8.36 -13.98 -24.59
N LYS A 235 -8.36 -12.66 -24.77
CA LYS A 235 -8.65 -12.04 -26.08
C LYS A 235 -7.45 -12.03 -27.03
N ALA A 236 -6.24 -12.16 -26.50
CA ALA A 236 -5.03 -12.34 -27.31
C ALA A 236 -4.63 -13.82 -27.51
N GLU A 237 -5.41 -14.75 -26.96
CA GLU A 237 -5.18 -16.21 -27.03
C GLU A 237 -3.80 -16.61 -26.49
N CYS A 238 -3.41 -16.01 -25.35
CA CYS A 238 -2.08 -16.21 -24.78
C CYS A 238 -1.76 -17.68 -24.48
N GLY A 239 -2.75 -18.47 -24.06
CA GLY A 239 -2.58 -19.91 -23.84
C GLY A 239 -2.19 -20.66 -25.13
N GLU A 240 -2.83 -20.36 -26.26
CA GLU A 240 -2.50 -20.96 -27.56
C GLU A 240 -1.12 -20.52 -28.05
N ARG A 241 -0.71 -19.29 -27.74
CA ARG A 241 0.63 -18.79 -28.06
C ARG A 241 1.70 -19.50 -27.24
N LEU A 242 1.49 -19.67 -25.94
CA LEU A 242 2.41 -20.39 -25.05
C LEU A 242 2.58 -21.86 -25.47
N ALA A 243 1.51 -22.51 -25.96
CA ALA A 243 1.55 -23.89 -26.46
C ALA A 243 2.44 -24.07 -27.71
N LYS A 244 2.79 -23.00 -28.43
CA LYS A 244 3.71 -23.08 -29.58
C LYS A 244 5.08 -23.57 -29.14
N LYS A 245 5.71 -24.40 -29.99
CA LYS A 245 7.03 -24.97 -29.74
C LYS A 245 8.13 -23.92 -29.58
N ASN A 246 8.09 -22.88 -30.41
CA ASN A 246 9.09 -21.80 -30.41
C ASN A 246 8.37 -20.45 -30.34
N LEU A 247 8.91 -19.52 -29.57
CA LEU A 247 8.51 -18.12 -29.52
C LEU A 247 9.71 -17.22 -29.87
N SER A 248 9.43 -15.98 -30.27
CA SER A 248 10.47 -14.96 -30.30
C SER A 248 10.67 -14.38 -28.89
N ASP A 249 11.88 -13.88 -28.59
CA ASP A 249 12.14 -13.20 -27.31
C ASP A 249 11.14 -12.07 -27.03
N LYS A 250 10.73 -11.34 -28.08
CA LYS A 250 9.74 -10.27 -28.00
C LYS A 250 8.34 -10.78 -27.63
N GLU A 251 7.90 -11.87 -28.26
CA GLU A 251 6.58 -12.47 -27.99
C GLU A 251 6.56 -13.11 -26.60
N PHE A 252 7.61 -13.82 -26.21
CA PHE A 252 7.73 -14.38 -24.87
C PHE A 252 7.81 -13.29 -23.79
N ALA A 253 8.53 -12.19 -24.02
CA ALA A 253 8.56 -11.07 -23.09
C ALA A 253 7.17 -10.43 -22.89
N ALA A 254 6.36 -10.33 -23.95
CA ALA A 254 4.99 -9.84 -23.85
C ALA A 254 4.10 -10.83 -23.07
N LEU A 255 4.17 -12.12 -23.40
CA LEU A 255 3.44 -13.18 -22.68
C LEU A 255 3.85 -13.27 -21.20
N SER A 256 5.14 -13.10 -20.90
CA SER A 256 5.67 -13.12 -19.54
C SER A 256 5.12 -11.97 -18.70
N LYS A 257 4.89 -10.78 -19.29
CA LYS A 257 4.20 -9.68 -18.60
C LYS A 257 2.76 -10.05 -18.24
N VAL A 258 2.00 -10.63 -19.18
CA VAL A 258 0.62 -11.10 -18.94
C VAL A 258 0.58 -12.22 -17.91
N MET A 259 1.51 -13.17 -17.98
CA MET A 259 1.59 -14.28 -17.03
C MET A 259 1.93 -13.78 -15.63
N THR A 260 2.88 -12.84 -15.50
CA THR A 260 3.24 -12.27 -14.19
C THR A 260 2.02 -11.71 -13.47
N THR A 261 1.24 -10.87 -14.14
CA THR A 261 0.11 -10.16 -13.55
C THR A 261 -1.08 -11.08 -13.29
N LEU A 262 -1.24 -12.16 -14.06
CA LEU A 262 -2.22 -13.21 -13.77
C LEU A 262 -1.82 -14.07 -12.57
N ILE A 263 -0.54 -14.43 -12.47
CA ILE A 263 -0.02 -15.30 -11.41
C ILE A 263 0.02 -14.57 -10.06
N SER A 264 0.40 -13.28 -10.05
CA SER A 264 0.48 -12.49 -8.81
C SER A 264 -0.86 -12.41 -8.08
N GLY A 265 -1.98 -12.50 -8.82
CA GLY A 265 -3.31 -12.27 -8.28
C GLY A 265 -3.49 -10.81 -7.84
N GLY A 266 -4.72 -10.45 -7.47
CA GLY A 266 -5.08 -9.08 -7.08
C GLY A 266 -6.59 -8.95 -6.80
N PRO A 267 -7.16 -7.74 -6.81
CA PRO A 267 -8.61 -7.52 -6.62
C PRO A 267 -9.46 -8.04 -7.80
N CYS A 268 -8.84 -8.57 -8.86
CA CYS A 268 -9.49 -9.03 -10.08
C CYS A 268 -9.19 -10.50 -10.37
N LEU A 269 -9.86 -11.04 -11.39
CA LEU A 269 -9.72 -12.41 -11.88
C LEU A 269 -8.23 -12.75 -12.13
N GLY A 270 -7.70 -13.69 -11.34
CA GLY A 270 -6.32 -14.17 -11.43
C GLY A 270 -6.20 -15.39 -12.35
N ILE A 271 -5.02 -16.04 -12.34
CA ILE A 271 -4.74 -17.20 -13.20
C ILE A 271 -5.74 -18.35 -13.00
N ASN A 272 -6.30 -18.55 -11.82
CA ASN A 272 -7.29 -19.60 -11.57
C ASN A 272 -8.59 -19.37 -12.36
N ASN A 273 -8.90 -18.13 -12.72
CA ASN A 273 -10.12 -17.77 -13.43
C ASN A 273 -10.06 -18.08 -14.94
N ILE A 274 -8.89 -18.44 -15.49
CA ILE A 274 -8.80 -18.88 -16.90
C ILE A 274 -9.24 -20.34 -17.09
N ALA A 275 -9.54 -21.06 -16.00
CA ALA A 275 -9.88 -22.48 -16.02
C ALA A 275 -11.12 -22.82 -16.89
N GLU A 276 -11.99 -21.84 -17.14
CA GLU A 276 -13.13 -22.00 -18.05
C GLU A 276 -12.71 -22.13 -19.52
N ALA A 277 -11.54 -21.59 -19.89
CA ALA A 277 -11.03 -21.56 -21.26
C ALA A 277 -9.78 -22.42 -21.48
N TYR A 278 -8.95 -22.62 -20.43
CA TYR A 278 -7.68 -23.31 -20.53
C TYR A 278 -7.41 -24.21 -19.32
N ASP A 279 -6.69 -25.31 -19.53
CA ASP A 279 -6.12 -26.07 -18.42
C ASP A 279 -4.94 -25.29 -17.81
N VAL A 280 -5.13 -24.80 -16.59
CA VAL A 280 -4.15 -23.94 -15.88
C VAL A 280 -2.78 -24.63 -15.76
N LYS A 281 -2.77 -25.95 -15.50
CA LYS A 281 -1.53 -26.73 -15.38
C LYS A 281 -0.73 -26.70 -16.67
N THR A 282 -1.38 -26.96 -17.79
CA THR A 282 -0.75 -26.98 -19.11
C THR A 282 -0.18 -25.60 -19.46
N VAL A 283 -0.94 -24.52 -19.21
CA VAL A 283 -0.46 -23.15 -19.45
C VAL A 283 0.81 -22.83 -18.64
N LEU A 284 0.83 -23.23 -17.35
CA LEU A 284 2.00 -23.02 -16.49
C LEU A 284 3.21 -23.82 -16.97
N LEU A 285 3.03 -25.08 -17.36
CA LEU A 285 4.10 -25.92 -17.90
C LEU A 285 4.67 -25.38 -19.21
N ASP A 286 3.80 -24.91 -20.12
CA ASP A 286 4.23 -24.26 -21.36
C ASP A 286 5.03 -22.98 -21.08
N TYR A 287 4.60 -22.19 -20.09
CA TYR A 287 5.34 -20.99 -19.67
C TYR A 287 6.72 -21.34 -19.09
N LEU A 288 6.81 -22.32 -18.18
CA LEU A 288 8.07 -22.76 -17.57
C LEU A 288 9.05 -23.34 -18.60
N ARG A 289 8.55 -24.02 -19.64
CA ARG A 289 9.38 -24.49 -20.76
C ARG A 289 10.05 -23.33 -21.48
N HIS A 290 9.29 -22.27 -21.79
CA HIS A 290 9.82 -21.10 -22.50
C HIS A 290 10.77 -20.29 -21.62
N LEU A 291 10.55 -20.24 -20.31
CA LEU A 291 11.45 -19.57 -19.35
C LEU A 291 12.87 -20.14 -19.34
N GLN A 292 13.04 -21.41 -19.75
CA GLN A 292 14.35 -22.06 -19.88
C GLN A 292 15.07 -21.74 -21.20
N GLN A 293 14.35 -21.20 -22.20
CA GLN A 293 14.85 -20.99 -23.57
C GLN A 293 15.05 -19.51 -23.89
N HIS A 294 14.53 -18.61 -23.06
CA HIS A 294 14.55 -17.18 -23.27
C HIS A 294 15.23 -16.45 -22.09
N PRO A 295 15.68 -15.20 -22.28
CA PRO A 295 16.22 -14.39 -21.20
C PRO A 295 15.24 -14.26 -20.03
N LEU A 296 15.76 -14.32 -18.81
CA LEU A 296 14.94 -14.14 -17.62
C LEU A 296 14.27 -12.76 -17.63
N PRO A 297 12.96 -12.68 -17.37
CA PRO A 297 12.30 -11.40 -17.19
C PRO A 297 12.85 -10.72 -15.92
N LYS A 298 12.88 -9.38 -15.90
CA LYS A 298 13.49 -8.60 -14.80
C LYS A 298 12.93 -8.94 -13.41
N ASN A 299 11.69 -9.41 -13.36
CA ASN A 299 10.94 -9.80 -12.16
C ASN A 299 10.91 -11.33 -11.94
N ALA A 300 11.87 -12.07 -12.50
CA ALA A 300 11.96 -13.54 -12.40
C ALA A 300 11.84 -14.07 -10.96
N LEU A 301 12.53 -13.47 -10.00
CA LEU A 301 12.47 -13.91 -8.59
C LEU A 301 11.05 -13.76 -8.01
N GLN A 302 10.40 -12.63 -8.30
CA GLN A 302 9.04 -12.35 -7.87
C GLN A 302 8.03 -13.33 -8.51
N ILE A 303 8.19 -13.63 -9.80
CA ILE A 303 7.37 -14.64 -10.51
C ILE A 303 7.55 -16.01 -9.86
N LYS A 304 8.79 -16.39 -9.51
CA LYS A 304 9.07 -17.67 -8.85
C LYS A 304 8.36 -17.75 -7.50
N GLU A 305 8.42 -16.70 -6.69
CA GLU A 305 7.75 -16.63 -5.39
C GLU A 305 6.23 -16.76 -5.53
N TYR A 306 5.60 -16.00 -6.44
CA TYR A 306 4.16 -16.10 -6.65
C TYR A 306 3.73 -17.48 -7.16
N LEU A 307 4.50 -18.11 -8.05
CA LEU A 307 4.23 -19.47 -8.50
C LEU A 307 4.27 -20.47 -7.34
N LEU A 308 5.28 -20.38 -6.46
CA LEU A 308 5.39 -21.27 -5.29
C LEU A 308 4.23 -21.06 -4.30
N ILE A 309 3.84 -19.81 -4.03
CA ILE A 309 2.67 -19.49 -3.20
C ILE A 309 1.38 -20.06 -3.81
N LEU A 310 1.25 -20.02 -5.14
CA LEU A 310 0.09 -20.60 -5.83
C LEU A 310 0.04 -22.13 -5.67
N MET A 311 1.19 -22.81 -5.68
CA MET A 311 1.27 -24.27 -5.49
C MET A 311 0.92 -24.68 -4.05
N ASP A 312 1.40 -23.96 -3.04
CA ASP A 312 1.10 -24.24 -1.62
C ASP A 312 -0.39 -24.17 -1.29
N ASN A 313 -1.17 -23.41 -2.08
CA ASN A 313 -2.61 -23.21 -1.90
C ASN A 313 -3.47 -23.97 -2.92
N SER A 314 -2.90 -24.85 -3.74
CA SER A 314 -3.62 -25.59 -4.79
C SER A 314 -3.40 -27.11 -4.70
N THR A 315 -4.26 -27.89 -5.35
CA THR A 315 -4.04 -29.34 -5.53
C THR A 315 -3.00 -29.65 -6.62
N LEU A 316 -2.42 -28.61 -7.22
CA LEU A 316 -1.46 -28.67 -8.31
C LEU A 316 -0.06 -28.50 -7.71
N ASP A 317 0.71 -29.59 -7.60
CA ASP A 317 2.12 -29.50 -7.18
C ASP A 317 3.02 -29.45 -8.43
N LEU A 318 3.60 -28.28 -8.71
CA LEU A 318 4.63 -28.05 -9.73
C LEU A 318 5.93 -27.52 -9.11
N THR A 319 6.12 -27.70 -7.80
CA THR A 319 7.23 -27.11 -7.04
C THR A 319 8.60 -27.50 -7.60
N THR A 320 8.72 -28.74 -8.08
CA THR A 320 9.96 -29.27 -8.65
C THR A 320 10.26 -28.60 -9.99
N GLU A 321 9.28 -28.56 -10.89
CA GLU A 321 9.35 -27.97 -12.23
C GLU A 321 9.67 -26.48 -12.18
N ILE A 322 9.05 -25.75 -11.24
CA ILE A 322 9.34 -24.33 -11.00
C ILE A 322 10.80 -24.15 -10.58
N ASN A 323 11.25 -24.89 -9.57
CA ASN A 323 12.61 -24.74 -9.06
C ASN A 323 13.67 -25.09 -10.12
N GLU A 324 13.44 -26.13 -10.92
CA GLU A 324 14.33 -26.55 -11.99
C GLU A 324 14.40 -25.51 -13.12
N ALA A 325 13.26 -25.01 -13.59
CA ALA A 325 13.21 -24.01 -14.65
C ALA A 325 13.97 -22.73 -14.29
N PHE A 326 13.77 -22.21 -13.07
CA PHE A 326 14.48 -21.02 -12.60
C PHE A 326 15.96 -21.28 -12.32
N LYS A 327 16.34 -22.49 -11.88
CA LYS A 327 17.75 -22.87 -11.69
C LYS A 327 18.49 -22.89 -13.03
N ILE A 328 17.90 -23.48 -14.07
CA ILE A 328 18.49 -23.52 -15.42
C ILE A 328 18.64 -22.10 -15.96
N ALA A 329 17.62 -21.26 -15.76
CA ALA A 329 17.63 -19.89 -16.23
C ALA A 329 18.62 -18.97 -15.47
N ALA A 330 19.05 -19.33 -14.25
CA ALA A 330 19.91 -18.52 -13.38
C ALA A 330 21.43 -18.78 -13.48
N GLN A 331 21.92 -19.65 -14.36
CA GLN A 331 23.36 -20.04 -14.42
C GLN A 331 24.31 -18.97 -15.04
N THR A 332 24.30 -17.76 -14.47
CA THR A 332 25.37 -16.73 -14.63
C THR A 332 25.85 -16.32 -13.21
N PRO A 333 27.14 -16.43 -12.81
CA PRO A 333 27.50 -16.50 -11.37
C PRO A 333 28.09 -15.21 -10.74
N PRO A 334 28.02 -15.03 -9.39
CA PRO A 334 28.87 -14.09 -8.62
C PRO A 334 29.72 -14.72 -7.45
N VAL A 335 30.57 -13.88 -6.82
CA VAL A 335 31.84 -14.14 -6.04
C VAL A 335 31.70 -14.15 -4.48
N GLU A 336 32.65 -14.77 -3.74
CA GLU A 336 32.74 -14.98 -2.25
C GLU A 336 32.98 -13.72 -1.36
N GLN A 337 32.49 -13.72 -0.09
CA GLN A 337 32.59 -12.63 0.93
C GLN A 337 33.01 -13.10 2.37
N GLU A 338 33.53 -12.19 3.21
CA GLU A 338 34.09 -12.38 4.58
C GLU A 338 33.03 -12.33 5.73
N VAL A 339 33.14 -13.16 6.81
CA VAL A 339 32.11 -13.41 7.87
C VAL A 339 32.53 -13.18 9.36
N TYR A 340 31.57 -12.90 10.25
CA TYR A 340 31.68 -12.51 11.68
C TYR A 340 30.62 -13.19 12.58
N ASN A 341 30.98 -13.65 13.79
CA ASN A 341 30.04 -14.27 14.75
C ASN A 341 29.36 -13.25 15.68
N TYR A 342 28.05 -13.08 15.55
CA TYR A 342 27.22 -12.22 16.39
C TYR A 342 26.43 -13.02 17.41
N CYS A 343 26.45 -12.54 18.67
CA CYS A 343 25.76 -13.17 19.78
C CYS A 343 24.70 -12.24 20.37
N GLU A 344 23.47 -12.74 20.54
CA GLU A 344 22.42 -12.10 21.33
C GLU A 344 22.63 -12.43 22.82
N VAL A 345 22.74 -11.40 23.67
CA VAL A 345 23.06 -11.53 25.10
C VAL A 345 22.02 -10.77 25.94
N ILE A 346 21.49 -11.41 26.98
CA ILE A 346 20.63 -10.77 27.99
C ILE A 346 21.50 -10.44 29.21
N PRO A 347 21.84 -9.16 29.47
CA PRO A 347 22.58 -8.78 30.66
C PRO A 347 21.78 -9.08 31.93
N ARG A 348 22.47 -9.43 33.02
CA ARG A 348 21.88 -9.76 34.31
C ARG A 348 21.03 -8.59 34.82
N ASP A 349 19.85 -8.91 35.34
CA ASP A 349 18.83 -7.97 35.85
C ASP A 349 18.27 -6.99 34.80
N ILE A 350 18.53 -7.25 33.51
CA ILE A 350 18.02 -6.47 32.39
C ILE A 350 17.13 -7.37 31.53
N LYS A 351 15.88 -6.97 31.32
CA LYS A 351 14.91 -7.75 30.54
C LYS A 351 15.19 -7.74 29.02
N LYS A 352 16.17 -6.96 28.58
CA LYS A 352 16.41 -6.59 27.18
C LYS A 352 17.66 -7.26 26.62
N THR A 353 17.58 -7.68 25.36
CA THR A 353 18.68 -8.35 24.64
C THR A 353 19.59 -7.34 23.93
N TYR A 354 20.90 -7.56 23.99
CA TYR A 354 21.97 -6.77 23.38
C TYR A 354 22.84 -7.64 22.48
N HIS A 355 23.52 -7.06 21.50
CA HIS A 355 24.36 -7.84 20.58
C HIS A 355 25.83 -7.54 20.78
N TYR A 356 26.62 -8.60 20.68
CA TYR A 356 28.06 -8.53 20.80
C TYR A 356 28.71 -9.38 19.73
N ILE A 357 29.94 -9.04 19.37
CA ILE A 357 30.77 -9.89 18.51
C ILE A 357 31.63 -10.78 19.38
N TYR A 358 31.67 -12.07 19.04
CA TYR A 358 32.60 -13.03 19.61
C TYR A 358 33.67 -13.42 18.60
N GLN A 359 34.93 -13.43 19.02
CA GLN A 359 36.03 -13.95 18.21
C GLN A 359 36.23 -15.42 18.56
N GLY A 360 35.35 -16.26 18.01
CA GLY A 360 35.35 -17.70 18.22
C GLY A 360 34.13 -18.36 17.57
N ASP A 361 33.98 -19.65 17.79
CA ASP A 361 32.86 -20.44 17.28
C ASP A 361 31.52 -20.02 17.90
N LEU A 362 30.42 -20.51 17.31
CA LEU A 362 29.07 -20.24 17.80
C LEU A 362 28.92 -20.67 19.26
N LEU A 363 28.40 -19.76 20.09
CA LEU A 363 28.15 -20.01 21.50
C LEU A 363 26.74 -20.61 21.70
N PRO A 364 26.60 -21.69 22.49
CA PRO A 364 25.29 -22.24 22.84
C PRO A 364 24.41 -21.25 23.61
N SER A 365 23.09 -21.42 23.47
CA SER A 365 22.13 -20.71 24.32
C SER A 365 22.33 -21.10 25.79
N GLY A 366 22.24 -20.13 26.70
CA GLY A 366 22.48 -20.31 28.13
C GLY A 366 23.91 -20.05 28.59
N THR A 367 24.89 -20.00 27.68
CA THR A 367 26.29 -19.69 28.02
C THR A 367 26.41 -18.33 28.72
N LYS A 368 27.16 -18.28 29.82
CA LYS A 368 27.41 -17.05 30.57
C LYS A 368 28.63 -16.33 30.03
N VAL A 369 28.49 -15.04 29.82
CA VAL A 369 29.52 -14.19 29.23
C VAL A 369 29.67 -12.92 30.02
N LEU A 370 30.88 -12.38 30.09
CA LEU A 370 31.14 -11.06 30.63
C LEU A 370 31.09 -10.04 29.50
N VAL A 371 30.22 -9.04 29.63
CA VAL A 371 29.99 -8.05 28.58
C VAL A 371 30.07 -6.62 29.11
N PRO A 372 30.66 -5.68 28.35
CA PRO A 372 30.63 -4.26 28.69
C PRO A 372 29.25 -3.66 28.43
N PHE A 373 28.60 -3.17 29.49
CA PHE A 373 27.24 -2.67 29.48
C PHE A 373 27.16 -1.17 29.84
N GLY A 374 26.13 -0.46 29.34
CA GLY A 374 25.94 0.98 29.62
C GLY A 374 26.91 1.92 28.88
N TYR A 375 26.83 3.22 29.20
CA TYR A 375 27.72 4.26 28.66
C TYR A 375 29.12 4.23 29.28
N ASP A 376 29.24 3.80 30.53
CA ASP A 376 30.50 3.66 31.25
C ASP A 376 31.22 2.34 30.97
N ASN A 377 30.64 1.47 30.13
CA ASN A 377 31.16 0.15 29.79
C ASN A 377 31.43 -0.76 31.01
N LYS A 378 30.68 -0.58 32.10
CA LYS A 378 30.79 -1.48 33.26
C LYS A 378 30.52 -2.92 32.85
N LEU A 379 31.42 -3.80 33.27
CA LEU A 379 31.30 -5.23 33.00
C LEU A 379 30.11 -5.79 33.78
N ARG A 380 29.33 -6.63 33.10
CA ARG A 380 28.15 -7.28 33.65
C ARG A 380 28.06 -8.70 33.10
N ILE A 381 27.59 -9.64 33.92
CA ILE A 381 27.24 -10.98 33.44
C ILE A 381 26.09 -10.86 32.46
N GLY A 382 26.20 -11.53 31.32
CA GLY A 382 25.13 -11.74 30.36
C GLY A 382 24.92 -13.23 30.08
N THR A 383 23.73 -13.55 29.59
CA THR A 383 23.37 -14.91 29.17
C THR A 383 23.16 -14.91 27.66
N ILE A 384 23.86 -15.79 26.94
CA ILE A 384 23.69 -15.97 25.50
C ILE A 384 22.29 -16.51 25.23
N LYS A 385 21.58 -15.86 24.31
CA LYS A 385 20.29 -16.29 23.78
C LYS A 385 20.49 -17.06 22.48
N SER A 386 21.31 -16.54 21.56
CA SER A 386 21.67 -17.15 20.28
C SER A 386 23.02 -16.62 19.76
N SER A 387 23.62 -17.34 18.80
CA SER A 387 24.89 -17.00 18.15
C SER A 387 24.81 -17.41 16.68
N GLU A 388 25.25 -16.56 15.74
CA GLU A 388 25.21 -16.86 14.29
C GLU A 388 26.31 -16.09 13.51
N PHE A 389 26.78 -16.66 12.40
CA PHE A 389 27.74 -16.01 11.50
C PHE A 389 27.04 -15.14 10.46
N TYR A 390 27.60 -13.95 10.22
CA TYR A 390 27.11 -13.00 9.23
C TYR A 390 28.26 -12.45 8.41
N THR A 391 28.07 -12.23 7.11
CA THR A 391 29.02 -11.39 6.36
C THR A 391 29.03 -9.96 6.92
N LYS A 392 30.06 -9.16 6.60
CA LYS A 392 30.08 -7.72 6.95
C LYS A 392 28.78 -7.00 6.54
N ASP A 393 28.19 -7.47 5.44
CA ASP A 393 27.04 -6.87 4.77
C ASP A 393 25.70 -7.36 5.33
N GLU A 394 25.68 -8.55 5.91
CA GLU A 394 24.51 -9.15 6.56
C GLU A 394 24.50 -8.93 8.08
N ALA A 395 25.63 -8.49 8.64
CA ALA A 395 25.83 -8.33 10.07
C ALA A 395 24.73 -7.50 10.70
N PRO A 396 24.10 -7.97 11.80
CA PRO A 396 22.97 -7.27 12.37
C PRO A 396 23.38 -5.86 12.80
N TYR A 397 24.56 -5.65 13.41
CA TYR A 397 25.09 -4.33 13.78
C TYR A 397 26.41 -4.04 13.06
N PRO A 398 26.81 -2.79 12.77
CA PRO A 398 28.11 -2.52 12.19
C PRO A 398 29.24 -3.09 13.04
N VAL A 399 30.16 -3.82 12.41
CA VAL A 399 31.29 -4.45 13.10
C VAL A 399 32.05 -3.43 13.96
N ALA A 400 32.27 -2.22 13.45
CA ALA A 400 32.97 -1.14 14.16
C ALA A 400 32.23 -0.58 15.39
N LYS A 401 30.90 -0.69 15.43
CA LYS A 401 30.07 -0.14 16.52
C LYS A 401 29.59 -1.21 17.51
N THR A 402 29.85 -2.48 17.22
CA THR A 402 29.39 -3.59 18.06
C THR A 402 30.43 -3.89 19.12
N LYS A 403 30.02 -3.82 20.39
CA LYS A 403 30.87 -4.19 21.51
C LYS A 403 31.24 -5.67 21.42
N ARG A 404 32.40 -6.05 21.94
CA ARG A 404 32.86 -7.43 21.92
C ARG A 404 32.54 -8.11 23.24
N ILE A 405 32.23 -9.41 23.19
CA ILE A 405 32.20 -10.23 24.41
C ILE A 405 33.60 -10.17 25.01
N HIS A 406 33.69 -9.77 26.28
CA HIS A 406 34.97 -9.65 26.96
C HIS A 406 35.54 -11.05 27.22
N LYS A 407 34.69 -11.96 27.72
CA LYS A 407 35.08 -13.33 28.05
C LYS A 407 33.84 -14.23 28.19
N VAL A 408 34.02 -15.53 27.90
CA VAL A 408 33.07 -16.59 28.29
C VAL A 408 33.43 -17.06 29.70
N LEU A 409 32.46 -17.08 30.62
CA LEU A 409 32.68 -17.35 32.04
C LEU A 409 32.53 -18.84 32.36
N THR A 410 33.36 -19.35 33.27
CA THR A 410 33.20 -20.69 33.86
C THR A 410 32.26 -20.66 35.08
N GLU A 411 31.79 -21.82 35.53
CA GLU A 411 30.94 -21.93 36.75
C GLU A 411 31.63 -21.36 38.00
N GLU A 412 32.94 -21.57 38.14
CA GLU A 412 33.73 -21.04 39.26
C GLU A 412 33.83 -19.51 39.23
N GLU A 413 34.03 -18.92 38.05
CA GLU A 413 34.15 -17.46 37.87
C GLU A 413 32.82 -16.73 38.11
N ILE A 414 31.69 -17.37 37.79
CA ILE A 414 30.35 -16.83 38.10
C ILE A 414 30.16 -16.72 39.61
N ALA A 415 30.63 -17.71 40.37
CA ALA A 415 30.49 -17.77 41.82
C ALA A 415 31.42 -16.78 42.55
N GLU A 416 32.64 -16.56 42.05
CA GLU A 416 33.61 -15.64 42.66
C GLU A 416 33.34 -14.16 42.37
N GLU A 417 33.03 -13.80 41.11
CA GLU A 417 32.94 -12.39 40.72
C GLU A 417 31.53 -11.79 40.94
N PHE A 418 30.47 -12.61 40.96
CA PHE A 418 29.09 -12.12 41.01
C PHE A 418 28.12 -13.10 41.71
N PRO A 419 28.12 -13.20 43.05
CA PRO A 419 27.24 -14.10 43.80
C PRO A 419 25.76 -13.94 43.41
N GLU A 420 24.95 -15.00 43.54
CA GLU A 420 23.52 -14.99 43.19
C GLU A 420 22.76 -13.81 43.81
N PRO A 421 21.69 -13.30 43.16
CA PRO A 421 21.05 -12.07 43.62
C PRO A 421 20.44 -12.27 45.00
N MET A 422 20.68 -11.31 45.89
CA MET A 422 19.90 -11.11 47.10
C MET A 422 18.44 -10.86 46.67
N GLU A 423 17.49 -11.67 47.12
CA GLU A 423 16.04 -11.51 46.91
C GLU A 423 15.45 -10.20 47.49
N SER A 424 16.26 -9.27 48.01
CA SER A 424 15.79 -8.07 48.69
C SER A 424 15.71 -6.86 47.75
N LEU A 425 14.51 -6.29 47.62
CA LEU A 425 14.29 -4.99 46.99
C LEU A 425 15.15 -3.90 47.65
N SER A 426 15.72 -3.00 46.86
CA SER A 426 16.37 -1.80 47.38
C SER A 426 15.36 -0.87 48.08
N ASP A 427 15.82 -0.03 49.00
CA ASP A 427 14.93 0.90 49.72
C ASP A 427 14.26 1.91 48.77
N TYR A 428 14.94 2.27 47.68
CA TYR A 428 14.37 3.08 46.60
C TYR A 428 13.22 2.37 45.89
N GLU A 429 13.37 1.09 45.54
CA GLU A 429 12.30 0.30 44.91
C GLU A 429 11.10 0.16 45.84
N LYS A 430 11.34 -0.11 47.14
CA LYS A 430 10.27 -0.18 48.15
C LYS A 430 9.49 1.13 48.23
N GLU A 431 10.17 2.28 48.26
CA GLU A 431 9.51 3.60 48.32
C GLU A 431 8.60 3.82 47.11
N LYS A 432 9.07 3.51 45.89
CA LYS A 432 8.27 3.71 44.67
C LYS A 432 7.10 2.74 44.55
N LEU A 433 7.26 1.51 45.02
CA LEU A 433 6.17 0.53 45.07
C LEU A 433 5.13 0.89 46.14
N LEU A 434 5.54 1.41 47.30
CA LEU A 434 4.62 1.91 48.33
C LEU A 434 3.79 3.09 47.80
N GLN A 435 4.42 4.03 47.08
CA GLN A 435 3.71 5.13 46.44
C GLN A 435 2.67 4.62 45.42
N LEU A 436 3.02 3.61 44.63
CA LEU A 436 2.10 2.98 43.69
C LEU A 436 0.89 2.35 44.41
N GLU A 437 1.12 1.64 45.51
CA GLU A 437 0.06 1.02 46.31
C GLU A 437 -0.91 2.06 46.89
N LEU A 438 -0.42 3.21 47.35
CA LEU A 438 -1.26 4.31 47.80
C LEU A 438 -2.20 4.80 46.70
N TYR A 439 -1.68 5.04 45.48
CA TYR A 439 -2.51 5.47 44.36
C TYR A 439 -3.54 4.42 43.93
N LEU A 440 -3.20 3.13 43.99
CA LEU A 440 -4.14 2.04 43.74
C LEU A 440 -5.27 2.00 44.77
N ASN A 441 -4.93 2.14 46.06
CA ASN A 441 -5.90 2.13 47.16
C ASN A 441 -6.86 3.33 47.10
N GLU A 442 -6.35 4.50 46.73
CA GLU A 442 -7.14 5.72 46.54
C GLU A 442 -7.94 5.72 45.23
N LYS A 443 -7.72 4.74 44.34
CA LYS A 443 -8.26 4.70 42.97
C LYS A 443 -7.96 5.98 42.19
N ASN A 444 -6.76 6.54 42.39
CA ASN A 444 -6.33 7.76 41.74
C ASN A 444 -5.71 7.46 40.37
N TYR A 445 -6.56 7.22 39.37
CA TYR A 445 -6.14 6.76 38.03
C TYR A 445 -5.26 7.78 37.28
N ASP A 446 -5.46 9.08 37.48
CA ASP A 446 -4.60 10.12 36.89
C ASP A 446 -3.18 10.08 37.49
N ALA A 447 -3.06 9.90 38.81
CA ALA A 447 -1.76 9.73 39.46
C ALA A 447 -1.07 8.42 39.05
N LEU A 448 -1.83 7.32 38.87
CA LEU A 448 -1.30 6.05 38.37
C LEU A 448 -0.78 6.16 36.94
N TYR A 449 -1.54 6.78 36.04
CA TYR A 449 -1.13 7.01 34.67
C TYR A 449 0.15 7.86 34.63
N LYS A 450 0.19 8.98 35.36
CA LYS A 450 1.40 9.82 35.50
C LYS A 450 2.58 9.09 36.13
N TRP A 451 2.33 8.18 37.07
CA TRP A 451 3.38 7.35 37.66
C TRP A 451 4.00 6.45 36.60
N VAL A 452 3.20 5.79 35.75
CA VAL A 452 3.72 4.96 34.64
C VAL A 452 4.55 5.79 33.66
N PHE A 453 4.06 6.95 33.24
CA PHE A 453 4.75 7.81 32.27
C PHE A 453 6.16 8.23 32.70
N LYS A 454 6.43 8.34 34.01
CA LYS A 454 7.78 8.65 34.52
C LYS A 454 8.81 7.57 34.21
N TRP A 455 8.37 6.36 33.90
CA TRP A 455 9.22 5.17 33.72
C TRP A 455 9.40 4.74 32.28
N LEU A 456 8.51 5.13 31.36
CA LEU A 456 8.51 4.64 29.96
C LEU A 456 9.81 4.98 29.21
N ASP A 457 10.46 6.10 29.53
CA ASP A 457 11.66 6.58 28.83
C ASP A 457 12.98 6.39 29.62
N LYS A 458 12.97 5.61 30.71
CA LYS A 458 14.16 5.41 31.54
C LYS A 458 15.04 4.28 31.01
N ASP A 459 16.30 4.60 30.67
CA ASP A 459 17.33 3.64 30.25
C ASP A 459 17.60 2.55 31.31
N GLU A 460 17.49 2.91 32.60
CA GLU A 460 17.62 1.99 33.73
C GLU A 460 16.29 1.90 34.48
N LEU A 461 15.63 0.74 34.35
CA LEU A 461 14.37 0.45 35.02
C LEU A 461 14.51 -0.82 35.87
N PRO A 462 14.35 -0.74 37.20
CA PRO A 462 14.41 -1.91 38.05
C PRO A 462 13.31 -2.92 37.71
N LEU A 463 13.64 -4.22 37.77
CA LEU A 463 12.76 -5.30 37.35
C LEU A 463 11.41 -5.28 38.09
N ALA A 464 11.44 -5.04 39.41
CA ALA A 464 10.23 -5.00 40.24
C ALA A 464 9.25 -3.89 39.82
N ILE A 465 9.77 -2.74 39.39
CA ILE A 465 8.96 -1.61 38.89
C ILE A 465 8.46 -1.93 37.48
N SER A 466 9.33 -2.44 36.61
CA SER A 466 8.99 -2.84 35.24
C SER A 466 7.80 -3.80 35.18
N GLN A 467 7.73 -4.76 36.09
CA GLN A 467 6.64 -5.75 36.16
C GLN A 467 5.28 -5.14 36.53
N LYS A 468 5.24 -3.92 37.08
CA LYS A 468 4.01 -3.23 37.47
C LYS A 468 3.42 -2.33 36.39
N ILE A 469 4.20 -1.92 35.38
CA ILE A 469 3.77 -0.94 34.36
C ILE A 469 2.48 -1.37 33.65
N VAL A 470 2.48 -2.56 33.03
CA VAL A 470 1.33 -3.02 32.23
C VAL A 470 0.09 -3.30 33.11
N PRO A 471 0.19 -4.01 34.25
CA PRO A 471 -0.97 -4.21 35.13
C PRO A 471 -1.61 -2.90 35.63
N VAL A 472 -0.81 -1.87 35.89
CA VAL A 472 -1.31 -0.56 36.31
C VAL A 472 -2.05 0.13 35.18
N LEU A 473 -1.51 0.08 33.95
CA LEU A 473 -2.20 0.62 32.77
C LEU A 473 -3.51 -0.13 32.48
N GLU A 474 -3.54 -1.46 32.58
CA GLU A 474 -4.76 -2.26 32.45
C GLU A 474 -5.81 -1.86 33.50
N THR A 475 -5.38 -1.60 34.73
CA THR A 475 -6.25 -1.11 35.82
C THR A 475 -6.81 0.28 35.51
N CYS A 476 -5.97 1.19 35.02
CA CYS A 476 -6.40 2.53 34.60
C CYS A 476 -7.40 2.46 33.44
N PHE A 477 -7.11 1.64 32.43
CA PHE A 477 -7.99 1.45 31.28
C PHE A 477 -9.34 0.84 31.68
N ALA A 478 -9.34 -0.20 32.52
CA ALA A 478 -10.57 -0.82 32.99
C ALA A 478 -11.53 0.18 33.67
N ALA A 479 -10.97 1.17 34.39
CA ALA A 479 -11.75 2.18 35.09
C ALA A 479 -12.17 3.37 34.21
N THR A 480 -11.34 3.76 33.24
CA THR A 480 -11.52 5.02 32.49
C THR A 480 -12.01 4.83 31.06
N GLN A 481 -11.74 3.67 30.45
CA GLN A 481 -11.90 3.42 29.02
C GLN A 481 -11.21 4.47 28.13
N ASP A 482 -10.14 5.10 28.65
CA ASP A 482 -9.41 6.17 27.97
C ASP A 482 -8.64 5.66 26.73
N THR A 483 -8.74 6.42 25.63
CA THR A 483 -8.20 6.05 24.32
C THR A 483 -6.68 6.11 24.28
N ALA A 484 -6.06 7.05 24.99
CA ALA A 484 -4.61 7.17 25.07
C ALA A 484 -4.01 5.98 25.83
N THR A 485 -4.66 5.58 26.93
CA THR A 485 -4.29 4.39 27.71
C THR A 485 -4.42 3.11 26.89
N ALA A 486 -5.52 2.94 26.14
CA ALA A 486 -5.70 1.82 25.23
C ALA A 486 -4.62 1.78 24.13
N THR A 487 -4.34 2.92 23.49
CA THR A 487 -3.31 3.02 22.43
C THR A 487 -1.92 2.65 22.97
N LEU A 488 -1.59 3.11 24.19
CA LEU A 488 -0.33 2.77 24.85
C LEU A 488 -0.26 1.27 25.20
N LEU A 489 -1.30 0.70 25.81
CA LEU A 489 -1.37 -0.74 26.10
C LEU A 489 -1.19 -1.56 24.83
N GLY A 490 -1.86 -1.17 23.74
CA GLY A 490 -1.70 -1.79 22.44
C GLY A 490 -0.25 -1.79 21.98
N SER A 491 0.44 -0.66 22.11
CA SER A 491 1.86 -0.48 21.73
C SER A 491 2.81 -1.33 22.59
N LEU A 492 2.55 -1.44 23.89
CA LEU A 492 3.35 -2.27 24.79
C LEU A 492 3.20 -3.77 24.47
N TYR A 493 1.97 -4.24 24.23
CA TYR A 493 1.72 -5.62 23.82
C TYR A 493 2.26 -5.93 22.41
N TYR A 494 2.19 -4.96 21.50
CA TYR A 494 2.70 -5.12 20.14
C TYR A 494 4.22 -5.22 20.10
N SER A 495 4.92 -4.41 20.90
CA SER A 495 6.38 -4.40 20.97
C SER A 495 6.96 -5.48 21.90
N GLY A 496 6.15 -5.99 22.85
CA GLY A 496 6.66 -6.81 23.95
C GLY A 496 7.47 -6.01 24.96
N THR A 497 7.23 -4.70 25.06
CA THR A 497 7.92 -3.84 26.02
C THR A 497 7.23 -3.97 27.39
N TYR A 498 8.00 -4.31 28.42
CA TYR A 498 7.54 -4.59 29.80
C TYR A 498 6.67 -5.83 29.99
N VAL A 499 6.02 -6.34 28.94
CA VAL A 499 5.19 -7.55 28.93
C VAL A 499 5.61 -8.49 27.80
N GLU A 500 5.19 -9.76 27.83
CA GLU A 500 5.35 -10.63 26.66
C GLU A 500 4.59 -10.08 25.46
N GLN A 501 5.17 -10.22 24.27
CA GLN A 501 4.54 -9.76 23.03
C GLN A 501 3.26 -10.56 22.78
N ASP A 502 2.16 -9.85 22.56
CA ASP A 502 0.85 -10.44 22.32
C ASP A 502 0.11 -9.58 21.28
N PHE A 503 0.18 -10.00 20.02
CA PHE A 503 -0.48 -9.28 18.92
C PHE A 503 -2.00 -9.28 19.04
N GLN A 504 -2.59 -10.29 19.69
CA GLN A 504 -4.03 -10.37 19.87
C GLN A 504 -4.52 -9.31 20.85
N LYS A 505 -3.85 -9.18 21.99
CA LYS A 505 -4.13 -8.09 22.93
C LYS A 505 -3.85 -6.73 22.32
N ALA A 506 -2.74 -6.59 21.60
CA ALA A 506 -2.41 -5.35 20.90
C ALA A 506 -3.54 -4.90 19.96
N TYR A 507 -3.96 -5.81 19.08
CA TYR A 507 -5.06 -5.58 18.14
C TYR A 507 -6.35 -5.19 18.87
N LYS A 508 -6.71 -5.90 19.94
CA LYS A 508 -7.92 -5.61 20.73
C LYS A 508 -7.90 -4.19 21.30
N TYR A 509 -6.79 -3.76 21.91
CA TYR A 509 -6.69 -2.41 22.46
C TYR A 509 -6.69 -1.33 21.37
N TYR A 510 -6.03 -1.57 20.23
CA TYR A 510 -6.09 -0.66 19.09
C TYR A 510 -7.50 -0.55 18.52
N ALA A 511 -8.25 -1.66 18.39
CA ALA A 511 -9.63 -1.65 17.93
C ALA A 511 -10.52 -0.77 18.83
N ILE A 512 -10.42 -0.94 20.15
CA ILE A 512 -11.20 -0.13 21.11
C ILE A 512 -10.85 1.37 20.99
N ALA A 513 -9.56 1.71 20.85
CA ALA A 513 -9.15 3.10 20.70
C ALA A 513 -9.55 3.69 19.34
N ALA A 514 -9.53 2.89 18.26
CA ALA A 514 -9.94 3.31 16.92
C ALA A 514 -11.46 3.56 16.82
N ASP A 515 -12.29 2.80 17.55
CA ASP A 515 -13.74 3.04 17.65
C ASP A 515 -14.05 4.43 18.22
N HIS A 516 -13.13 5.00 19.00
CA HIS A 516 -13.20 6.36 19.54
C HIS A 516 -12.36 7.37 18.72
N SER A 517 -12.11 7.07 17.45
CA SER A 517 -11.42 7.95 16.50
C SER A 517 -9.95 8.28 16.82
N SER A 518 -9.25 7.42 17.58
CA SER A 518 -7.79 7.58 17.80
C SER A 518 -7.01 7.29 16.50
N ILE A 519 -6.35 8.33 15.98
CA ILE A 519 -5.55 8.26 14.74
C ILE A 519 -4.38 7.28 14.89
N ASP A 520 -3.66 7.35 16.01
CA ASP A 520 -2.55 6.42 16.30
C ASP A 520 -3.01 4.97 16.34
N ALA A 521 -4.20 4.71 16.90
CA ALA A 521 -4.77 3.38 16.96
C ALA A 521 -5.22 2.88 15.57
N MET A 522 -5.84 3.75 14.75
CA MET A 522 -6.17 3.43 13.36
C MET A 522 -4.93 3.08 12.55
N ARG A 523 -3.88 3.90 12.62
CA ARG A 523 -2.58 3.61 11.99
C ARG A 523 -2.04 2.25 12.45
N ASN A 524 -2.07 1.98 13.75
CA ASN A 524 -1.57 0.72 14.31
C ASN A 524 -2.41 -0.50 13.92
N LEU A 525 -3.73 -0.37 13.74
CA LEU A 525 -4.56 -1.39 13.11
C LEU A 525 -4.18 -1.61 11.65
N GLY A 526 -3.91 -0.53 10.91
CA GLY A 526 -3.36 -0.60 9.56
C GLY A 526 -2.09 -1.44 9.52
N TYR A 527 -1.19 -1.23 10.48
CA TYR A 527 0.01 -2.06 10.64
C TYR A 527 -0.26 -3.52 11.03
N CYS A 528 -1.27 -3.80 11.87
CA CYS A 528 -1.68 -5.17 12.17
C CYS A 528 -2.09 -5.92 10.90
N TYR A 529 -2.91 -5.31 10.04
CA TYR A 529 -3.32 -5.90 8.77
C TYR A 529 -2.19 -5.95 7.75
N TYR A 530 -1.36 -4.90 7.64
CA TYR A 530 -0.26 -4.85 6.68
C TYR A 530 0.78 -5.95 6.92
N TYR A 531 1.07 -6.25 8.19
CA TYR A 531 2.08 -7.24 8.57
C TYR A 531 1.49 -8.58 9.01
N GLY A 532 0.17 -8.76 9.00
CA GLY A 532 -0.48 -9.98 9.49
C GLY A 532 -0.19 -10.28 10.97
N ARG A 533 -0.25 -9.26 11.83
CA ARG A 533 -0.01 -9.40 13.28
C ARG A 533 -1.35 -9.57 13.99
N HIS A 534 -1.61 -10.80 14.45
CA HIS A 534 -2.91 -11.35 14.92
C HIS A 534 -3.93 -11.65 13.82
N THR A 535 -4.01 -10.82 12.79
CA THR A 535 -4.82 -11.05 11.60
C THR A 535 -3.98 -11.70 10.50
N ALA A 536 -4.59 -12.30 9.48
CA ALA A 536 -3.87 -12.58 8.23
C ALA A 536 -3.48 -11.25 7.57
N VAL A 537 -2.46 -11.27 6.71
CA VAL A 537 -2.12 -10.10 5.90
C VAL A 537 -3.32 -9.70 5.05
N ASP A 538 -3.76 -8.45 5.20
CA ASP A 538 -4.88 -7.87 4.45
C ASP A 538 -4.52 -6.44 4.06
N TYR A 539 -3.92 -6.31 2.88
CA TYR A 539 -3.53 -5.00 2.36
C TYR A 539 -4.73 -4.09 2.07
N ALA A 540 -5.93 -4.63 1.83
CA ALA A 540 -7.12 -3.82 1.61
C ALA A 540 -7.54 -3.08 2.88
N GLN A 541 -7.61 -3.81 3.99
CA GLN A 541 -7.90 -3.20 5.28
C GLN A 541 -6.77 -2.30 5.75
N ALA A 542 -5.51 -2.68 5.53
CA ALA A 542 -4.38 -1.80 5.81
C ALA A 542 -4.50 -0.46 5.07
N GLY A 543 -4.79 -0.50 3.77
CA GLY A 543 -5.00 0.68 2.94
C GLY A 543 -6.14 1.55 3.46
N ARG A 544 -7.28 0.97 3.83
CA ARG A 544 -8.41 1.72 4.43
C ARG A 544 -8.00 2.45 5.71
N TYR A 545 -7.26 1.81 6.60
CA TYR A 545 -6.82 2.43 7.85
C TYR A 545 -5.76 3.51 7.62
N PHE A 546 -4.79 3.28 6.73
CA PHE A 546 -3.81 4.31 6.40
C PHE A 546 -4.46 5.49 5.67
N THR A 547 -5.45 5.27 4.79
CA THR A 547 -6.22 6.37 4.19
C THR A 547 -6.93 7.20 5.26
N LYS A 548 -7.55 6.57 6.26
CA LYS A 548 -8.14 7.31 7.38
C LYS A 548 -7.10 8.12 8.17
N GLY A 549 -5.93 7.56 8.45
CA GLY A 549 -4.85 8.30 9.11
C GLY A 549 -4.34 9.47 8.28
N MET A 550 -4.20 9.28 6.97
CA MET A 550 -3.80 10.31 6.02
C MET A 550 -4.78 11.49 5.99
N LEU A 551 -6.10 11.23 6.06
CA LEU A 551 -7.13 12.28 6.17
C LEU A 551 -6.93 13.19 7.40
N HIS A 552 -6.24 12.70 8.43
CA HIS A 552 -5.91 13.47 9.63
C HIS A 552 -4.45 13.95 9.66
N GLN A 553 -3.78 14.00 8.51
CA GLN A 553 -2.40 14.43 8.34
C GLN A 553 -1.35 13.58 9.13
N ASP A 554 -1.64 12.29 9.35
CA ASP A 554 -0.67 11.37 9.96
C ASP A 554 0.46 11.02 8.97
N ILE A 555 1.69 11.44 9.32
CA ILE A 555 2.88 11.33 8.45
C ILE A 555 3.20 9.88 8.12
N GLU A 556 3.02 8.97 9.08
CA GLU A 556 3.27 7.56 8.86
C GLU A 556 2.29 6.93 7.88
N SER A 557 1.02 7.28 8.00
CA SER A 557 -0.02 6.83 7.08
C SER A 557 0.26 7.27 5.65
N PHE A 558 0.75 8.50 5.43
CA PHE A 558 1.18 8.96 4.10
C PHE A 558 2.25 8.04 3.52
N TYR A 559 3.37 7.85 4.22
CA TYR A 559 4.44 7.04 3.66
C TYR A 559 4.09 5.55 3.61
N LYS A 560 3.14 5.07 4.43
CA LYS A 560 2.62 3.70 4.33
C LYS A 560 1.75 3.49 3.10
N LEU A 561 0.90 4.46 2.77
CA LEU A 561 0.19 4.45 1.48
C LEU A 561 1.19 4.52 0.33
N GLY A 562 2.21 5.39 0.42
CA GLY A 562 3.32 5.42 -0.52
C GLY A 562 4.00 4.06 -0.65
N ASP A 563 4.31 3.36 0.45
CA ASP A 563 4.86 2.00 0.41
C ASP A 563 3.92 1.00 -0.28
N MET A 564 2.61 1.15 -0.09
CA MET A 564 1.62 0.28 -0.72
C MET A 564 1.54 0.51 -2.22
N TYR A 565 1.52 1.77 -2.68
CA TYR A 565 1.58 2.11 -4.09
C TYR A 565 2.94 1.75 -4.71
N ALA A 566 4.06 2.00 -4.03
CA ALA A 566 5.39 1.64 -4.56
C ALA A 566 5.57 0.12 -4.74
N LYS A 567 4.86 -0.70 -3.95
CA LYS A 567 4.97 -2.17 -3.97
C LYS A 567 3.79 -2.88 -4.64
N GLY A 568 2.75 -2.16 -5.03
CA GLY A 568 1.51 -2.75 -5.54
C GLY A 568 0.75 -3.58 -4.48
N TYR A 569 0.80 -3.18 -3.21
CA TYR A 569 0.08 -3.87 -2.14
C TYR A 569 -1.37 -3.35 -2.08
N PHE A 570 -2.33 -4.16 -2.52
CA PHE A 570 -3.75 -3.83 -2.73
C PHE A 570 -4.03 -2.77 -3.80
N TYR A 571 -3.23 -1.71 -3.84
CA TYR A 571 -3.25 -0.70 -4.89
C TYR A 571 -2.39 -1.13 -6.07
N VAL A 572 -2.67 -0.49 -7.21
CA VAL A 572 -1.78 -0.51 -8.38
C VAL A 572 -0.37 -0.13 -7.98
N GLN A 573 0.64 -0.81 -8.54
CA GLN A 573 1.99 -0.30 -8.40
C GLN A 573 2.14 1.05 -9.12
N ASP A 574 2.33 2.12 -8.36
CA ASP A 574 2.52 3.48 -8.86
C ASP A 574 3.61 4.17 -8.05
N THR A 575 4.81 4.25 -8.65
CA THR A 575 5.96 4.87 -7.99
C THR A 575 5.89 6.39 -7.98
N ASP A 576 5.20 7.01 -8.94
CA ASP A 576 5.08 8.47 -9.01
C ASP A 576 4.09 8.97 -7.96
N LEU A 577 2.94 8.31 -7.83
CA LEU A 577 2.00 8.57 -6.76
C LEU A 577 2.60 8.22 -5.38
N ALA A 578 3.38 7.14 -5.29
CA ALA A 578 4.14 6.86 -4.07
C ALA A 578 5.10 7.99 -3.72
N ALA A 579 5.81 8.54 -4.71
CA ALA A 579 6.72 9.67 -4.51
C ALA A 579 5.96 10.91 -4.02
N ASP A 580 4.75 11.17 -4.51
CA ASP A 580 3.93 12.28 -4.04
C ASP A 580 3.49 12.09 -2.58
N PHE A 581 3.12 10.87 -2.18
CA PHE A 581 2.86 10.57 -0.77
C PHE A 581 4.11 10.75 0.10
N TYR A 582 5.28 10.33 -0.39
CA TYR A 582 6.54 10.52 0.32
C TYR A 582 6.94 11.99 0.45
N LYS A 583 6.75 12.80 -0.60
CA LYS A 583 6.97 14.25 -0.58
C LYS A 583 6.04 14.94 0.41
N GLN A 584 4.76 14.56 0.45
CA GLN A 584 3.79 15.09 1.43
C GLN A 584 4.20 14.75 2.86
N ALA A 585 4.57 13.49 3.13
CA ALA A 585 5.09 13.07 4.43
C ALA A 585 6.32 13.89 4.84
N TYR A 586 7.27 14.10 3.92
CA TYR A 586 8.47 14.89 4.15
C TYR A 586 8.17 16.36 4.45
N ASN A 587 7.27 16.98 3.70
CA ASN A 587 6.89 18.39 3.89
C ASN A 587 6.18 18.60 5.24
N LEU A 588 5.21 17.75 5.58
CA LEU A 588 4.52 17.80 6.88
C LEU A 588 5.49 17.59 8.05
N LEU A 589 6.42 16.64 7.91
CA LEU A 589 7.43 16.39 8.93
C LEU A 589 8.36 17.61 9.11
N ASN A 590 8.85 18.19 8.02
CA ASN A 590 9.70 19.38 8.07
C ASN A 590 8.99 20.59 8.67
N GLN A 591 7.69 20.76 8.40
CA GLN A 591 6.87 21.80 9.01
C GLN A 591 6.81 21.63 10.53
N LYS A 592 6.58 20.41 11.04
CA LYS A 592 6.59 20.11 12.48
C LYS A 592 7.96 20.31 13.11
N LEU A 593 9.01 19.88 12.41
CA LEU A 593 10.40 20.09 12.79
C LEU A 593 10.87 21.55 12.62
N LYS A 594 10.04 22.44 12.05
CA LYS A 594 10.39 23.85 11.74
C LYS A 594 11.69 23.99 10.93
N ASN A 595 11.93 23.07 9.99
CA ASN A 595 13.17 22.99 9.20
C ASN A 595 14.45 22.90 10.05
N THR A 596 14.36 22.28 11.23
CA THR A 596 15.54 22.03 12.06
C THR A 596 16.51 21.10 11.33
N ASP A 597 17.81 21.40 11.42
CA ASP A 597 18.87 20.61 10.80
C ASP A 597 18.82 19.15 11.30
N VAL A 598 18.92 18.20 10.37
CA VAL A 598 18.95 16.76 10.67
C VAL A 598 20.15 16.42 11.57
N ASP A 599 21.28 17.11 11.39
CA ASP A 599 22.48 16.90 12.22
C ASP A 599 22.23 17.35 13.67
N TYR A 600 21.48 18.45 13.85
CA TYR A 600 21.04 18.88 15.19
C TYR A 600 20.07 17.86 15.81
N LEU A 601 19.17 17.27 15.03
CA LEU A 601 18.20 16.27 15.51
C LEU A 601 18.85 14.96 15.98
N ILE A 602 19.97 14.57 15.38
CA ILE A 602 20.76 13.40 15.79
C ILE A 602 21.40 13.62 17.17
N ASP A 603 21.90 14.83 17.44
CA ASP A 603 22.66 15.13 18.65
C ASP A 603 21.81 15.67 19.81
N THR A 604 20.62 16.22 19.52
CA THR A 604 19.79 16.86 20.54
C THR A 604 19.05 15.85 21.42
N LYS A 605 19.17 16.02 22.74
CA LYS A 605 18.37 15.32 23.77
C LYS A 605 16.99 15.96 24.01
N ASP A 606 16.52 16.82 23.10
CA ASP A 606 15.19 17.41 23.23
C ASP A 606 14.09 16.34 23.06
N ASP A 607 13.42 16.03 24.17
CA ASP A 607 12.34 15.04 24.25
C ASP A 607 11.06 15.54 23.53
N LYS A 608 10.91 16.86 23.29
CA LYS A 608 9.70 17.42 22.66
C LYS A 608 9.53 17.03 21.19
N LEU A 609 10.59 16.59 20.53
CA LEU A 609 10.60 16.15 19.12
C LEU A 609 10.81 14.63 19.01
N ALA A 610 10.63 13.87 20.09
CA ALA A 610 10.92 12.44 20.11
C ALA A 610 10.13 11.65 19.04
N TYR A 611 8.87 11.99 18.82
CA TYR A 611 8.04 11.35 17.80
C TYR A 611 8.54 11.67 16.39
N GLU A 612 8.71 12.95 16.04
CA GLU A 612 9.20 13.37 14.73
C GLU A 612 10.58 12.79 14.42
N LYS A 613 11.49 12.77 15.41
CA LYS A 613 12.80 12.11 15.29
C LYS A 613 12.68 10.63 15.02
N SER A 614 11.68 9.98 15.60
CA SER A 614 11.46 8.55 15.40
C SER A 614 11.06 8.25 13.96
N ILE A 615 10.23 9.07 13.32
CA ILE A 615 9.73 8.80 11.96
C ILE A 615 10.62 9.36 10.84
N LEU A 616 11.48 10.33 11.15
CA LEU A 616 12.41 10.94 10.19
C LEU A 616 13.25 9.95 9.35
N PRO A 617 13.91 8.91 9.91
CA PRO A 617 14.70 7.98 9.10
C PRO A 617 13.86 7.22 8.07
N ASP A 618 12.61 6.89 8.38
CA ASP A 618 11.69 6.24 7.46
C ASP A 618 11.34 7.15 6.28
N VAL A 619 11.07 8.43 6.55
CA VAL A 619 10.77 9.42 5.51
C VAL A 619 12.00 9.67 4.62
N LEU A 620 13.18 9.85 5.22
CA LEU A 620 14.43 10.07 4.47
C LEU A 620 14.79 8.86 3.59
N LEU A 621 14.60 7.63 4.08
CA LEU A 621 14.81 6.42 3.29
C LEU A 621 13.98 6.43 2.00
N ARG A 622 12.72 6.86 2.09
CA ARG A 622 11.79 6.89 0.96
C ARG A 622 12.08 8.03 -0.01
N MET A 623 12.42 9.21 0.51
CA MET A 623 12.93 10.31 -0.32
C MET A 623 14.22 9.93 -1.06
N GLY A 624 15.12 9.18 -0.40
CA GLY A 624 16.31 8.61 -1.02
C GLY A 624 15.96 7.66 -2.17
N LYS A 625 14.99 6.77 -1.99
CA LYS A 625 14.49 5.87 -3.06
C LYS A 625 13.92 6.63 -4.25
N CYS A 626 13.15 7.70 -4.01
CA CYS A 626 12.65 8.54 -5.09
C CYS A 626 13.78 9.15 -5.92
N ASN A 627 14.81 9.67 -5.26
CA ASN A 627 15.95 10.27 -5.94
C ASN A 627 16.82 9.21 -6.64
N LEU A 628 16.99 8.03 -6.06
CA LEU A 628 17.79 6.95 -6.65
C LEU A 628 17.15 6.40 -7.92
N HIS A 629 15.84 6.14 -7.87
CA HIS A 629 15.12 5.45 -8.94
C HIS A 629 14.34 6.37 -9.88
N GLY A 630 14.33 7.69 -9.62
CA GLY A 630 13.58 8.65 -10.42
C GLY A 630 12.07 8.54 -10.27
N TRP A 631 11.58 8.31 -9.05
CA TRP A 631 10.13 8.23 -8.79
C TRP A 631 9.55 9.63 -8.64
N GLY A 632 8.64 10.02 -9.54
CA GLY A 632 7.99 11.33 -9.57
C GLY A 632 8.96 12.50 -9.81
N GLN A 633 10.17 12.23 -10.34
CA GLN A 633 11.22 13.20 -10.66
C GLN A 633 12.35 12.53 -11.45
N GLU A 634 13.24 13.32 -12.05
CA GLU A 634 14.49 12.79 -12.62
C GLU A 634 15.39 12.17 -11.52
N PRO A 635 16.10 11.06 -11.81
CA PRO A 635 17.07 10.49 -10.90
C PRO A 635 18.16 11.49 -10.49
N ASN A 636 18.51 11.49 -9.20
CA ASN A 636 19.58 12.29 -8.61
C ASN A 636 20.31 11.45 -7.56
N ILE A 637 21.40 10.78 -7.98
CA ILE A 637 22.12 9.80 -7.17
C ILE A 637 22.82 10.46 -5.98
N ASP A 638 23.41 11.65 -6.17
CA ASP A 638 24.03 12.42 -5.09
C ASP A 638 23.02 12.75 -3.99
N GLN A 639 21.85 13.26 -4.36
CA GLN A 639 20.80 13.60 -3.41
C GLN A 639 20.25 12.35 -2.71
N ALA A 640 20.11 11.23 -3.43
CA ALA A 640 19.73 9.95 -2.85
C ALA A 640 20.74 9.50 -1.78
N TYR A 641 22.04 9.55 -2.11
CA TYR A 641 23.13 9.20 -1.19
C TYR A 641 23.07 10.05 0.09
N GLN A 642 22.88 11.36 -0.04
CA GLN A 642 22.73 12.26 1.12
C GLN A 642 21.55 11.89 2.00
N TYR A 643 20.40 11.53 1.42
CA TYR A 643 19.24 11.08 2.19
C TYR A 643 19.53 9.79 2.97
N PHE A 644 20.14 8.79 2.33
CA PHE A 644 20.46 7.53 3.01
C PHE A 644 21.51 7.70 4.10
N MET A 645 22.55 8.51 3.86
CA MET A 645 23.57 8.83 4.86
C MET A 645 23.02 9.54 6.09
N LYS A 646 21.96 10.35 5.91
CA LYS A 646 21.21 10.96 7.03
C LYS A 646 20.26 9.97 7.72
N ALA A 647 19.63 9.07 6.99
CA ALA A 647 18.68 8.10 7.54
C ALA A 647 19.37 7.03 8.40
N LEU A 648 20.53 6.53 7.98
CA LEU A 648 21.17 5.37 8.59
C LEU A 648 21.55 5.56 10.08
N PRO A 649 22.18 6.67 10.52
CA PRO A 649 22.45 6.94 11.93
C PRO A 649 21.19 6.97 12.81
N LEU A 650 20.10 7.53 12.28
CA LEU A 650 18.80 7.62 12.95
C LEU A 650 18.12 6.24 13.08
N PHE A 651 18.24 5.36 12.08
CA PHE A 651 17.80 3.97 12.26
C PHE A 651 18.58 3.24 13.34
N TYR A 652 19.89 3.50 13.47
CA TYR A 652 20.69 2.91 14.55
C TYR A 652 20.28 3.40 15.94
N SER A 653 19.88 4.67 16.10
CA SER A 653 19.43 5.19 17.40
C SER A 653 18.10 4.57 17.83
N ARG A 654 17.15 4.35 16.90
CA ARG A 654 15.86 3.68 17.15
C ARG A 654 15.95 2.22 17.56
N ARG A 655 17.07 1.57 17.27
CA ARG A 655 17.24 0.13 17.47
C ARG A 655 17.12 -0.34 18.91
N LYS A 656 17.31 0.54 19.89
CA LYS A 656 17.04 0.22 21.28
C LYS A 656 15.54 0.03 21.52
N SER A 657 14.66 0.80 20.91
CA SER A 657 13.22 0.80 21.20
C SER A 657 12.37 0.06 20.17
N ASP A 658 12.89 -0.16 18.96
CA ASP A 658 12.14 -0.77 17.85
C ASP A 658 12.76 -2.12 17.41
N PRO A 659 12.10 -3.26 17.68
CA PRO A 659 12.60 -4.57 17.26
C PRO A 659 12.54 -4.79 15.73
N PHE A 660 11.75 -3.99 15.00
CA PHE A 660 11.53 -4.15 13.56
C PHE A 660 12.51 -3.34 12.68
N VAL A 661 13.36 -2.49 13.28
CA VAL A 661 14.26 -1.60 12.53
C VAL A 661 15.42 -2.31 11.82
N ARG A 662 15.65 -3.60 12.09
CA ARG A 662 16.75 -4.38 11.47
C ARG A 662 16.63 -4.41 9.93
N GLY A 663 15.42 -4.61 9.41
CA GLY A 663 15.15 -4.64 7.97
C GLY A 663 15.49 -3.30 7.29
N PRO A 664 14.92 -2.17 7.76
CA PRO A 664 15.25 -0.84 7.25
C PRO A 664 16.73 -0.48 7.30
N ILE A 665 17.47 -0.91 8.34
CA ILE A 665 18.93 -0.71 8.41
C ILE A 665 19.62 -1.42 7.22
N LYS A 666 19.32 -2.70 7.01
CA LYS A 666 19.93 -3.50 5.93
C LYS A 666 19.59 -2.90 4.57
N ASP A 667 18.33 -2.51 4.36
CA ASP A 667 17.86 -1.86 3.15
C ASP A 667 18.62 -0.56 2.87
N CYS A 668 18.72 0.31 3.87
CA CYS A 668 19.46 1.58 3.76
C CYS A 668 20.95 1.36 3.45
N GLN A 669 21.61 0.39 4.08
CA GLN A 669 23.01 0.06 3.79
C GLN A 669 23.23 -0.43 2.35
N ASN A 670 22.30 -1.23 1.82
CA ASN A 670 22.37 -1.71 0.45
C ASN A 670 22.20 -0.56 -0.55
N LEU A 671 21.25 0.34 -0.31
CA LEU A 671 20.99 1.50 -1.15
C LEU A 671 22.17 2.50 -1.15
N ILE A 672 22.86 2.66 -0.01
CA ILE A 672 24.10 3.45 0.07
C ILE A 672 25.16 2.88 -0.86
N LYS A 673 25.39 1.55 -0.82
CA LYS A 673 26.35 0.89 -1.71
C LYS A 673 25.96 1.01 -3.18
N GLU A 674 24.67 0.90 -3.48
CA GLU A 674 24.15 1.10 -4.84
C GLU A 674 24.47 2.51 -5.35
N CYS A 675 24.21 3.55 -4.55
CA CYS A 675 24.62 4.92 -4.88
C CYS A 675 26.14 5.04 -5.09
N GLU A 676 26.96 4.47 -4.21
CA GLU A 676 28.43 4.51 -4.33
C GLU A 676 28.91 3.86 -5.63
N LEU A 677 28.29 2.76 -6.06
CA LEU A 677 28.62 2.10 -7.32
C LEU A 677 28.25 2.97 -8.53
N LEU A 678 27.06 3.57 -8.52
CA LEU A 678 26.58 4.43 -9.61
C LEU A 678 27.42 5.71 -9.75
N LEU A 679 27.73 6.38 -8.63
CA LEU A 679 28.56 7.60 -8.63
C LEU A 679 29.99 7.33 -9.14
N ASN A 680 30.52 6.12 -8.92
CA ASN A 680 31.83 5.73 -9.44
C ASN A 680 31.82 5.37 -10.94
N GLN A 681 30.67 5.01 -11.51
CA GLN A 681 30.53 4.73 -12.95
C GLN A 681 30.50 6.01 -13.78
N ASP A 682 29.95 7.12 -13.26
CA ASP A 682 29.93 8.43 -13.93
C ASP A 682 31.31 9.14 -13.96
N LEU A 683 32.31 8.58 -13.27
CA LEU A 683 33.70 9.07 -13.23
C LEU A 683 34.63 8.38 -14.25
N ILE A 684 34.15 7.39 -15.01
CA ILE A 684 34.88 6.64 -16.05
C ILE A 684 34.33 7.04 -17.42
#